data_AF-A0A0G4EM37-F1
#
_entry.id   AF-A0A0G4EM37-F1
#
_cell.length_a   1.000
_cell.length_b   1.000
_cell.length_c   1.000
_cell.angle_alpha   90.00
_cell.angle_beta   90.00
_cell.angle_gamma   90.00
#
_symmetry.space_group_name_H-M   'P 1'
#
loop_
_entity.id
_entity.type
_entity.pdbx_description
1 polymer ?
#
loop_
_entity_poly.entity_id
_entity_poly.type
_entity_poly.pdbx_seq_one_letter_code
_entity_poly.pdbx_strand_id
1 'polypeptide(L)'
;MPQLREGSLLLTMTALLIPPLVRSQDHHVDCDVLRCSPGSPLIPAAGPFAYVHPLPDATFVSPFTSIIMRPDHNDNHAHRHQQVVNESVHVAIEGEDSGTRNATMAVSRDNLTIVLDIDGAFVPGERVTVSVPEGITLATTPWREDGEEHHDEVLGGFWWQFTIAPRRTAAHYFRAMRDFASSNERRRHIEHMMETHLGSGNGAGGRGVAVTMAAAAEEMEDETDIRPFFWRESMFTHHDDRRGPTAHSSSLLENATASAKKRAIKAYKTLPDDYPAVDVLVPPVKGKTADGVIIFAPLRDPLISVHQYLSIVDEHGEPVWYHRFPHVNEKWHGWSTRDFKMQQNGLLSHVSDRGGWSVLDHSYEEVRHIFPKNGYITNDHDFQMSKDDHVLLLAYDYRENMDMTWRGGSPHTKVMGFVIQELDDKDNLVWQWNSWDHLHGGLEKSQNKPDGGFFDHLHVNSACWTPDGHVLISLRHLSQVIKINRKTGAIMWKLGGPDGDFTFHGKDPGPSWQHDSRLHEDGRLSLFDNGNGRDPPWSRAVEYEIDEKKLVAKRKWEYRHDPDRYGLAMGGFDYLDNGNMVVNFAGVEPDSHPFYTEVTRKGEKVLELSINPGMAYRAMKYDWWGAPSSLPDLVLDAERASLHFSWNGATHIKEWKVYGGVDPDDMDLIDTIAKKHFEHSLELADTRHSPINSCVYYRVEAVTKHHKTSKSHSSPPLLSPWCSSMGAMCTSHSDDSHRQDCASDTPFVTQQQCHQLGCCFRPPDGSTKRDVPWCFRPRTSDDGRCGSGKGQVDAGWDGIQKNECLGQGACWHETGEAGVPWCFHAADTCKHMKDKGNKRLVSE
;
A
#
# COMPACT_ATOMS: atom_id res chain seq x y z
N MET A 1 -31.16 34.16 53.78
CA MET A 1 -32.35 34.93 53.36
C MET A 1 -32.38 34.98 51.86
N PRO A 2 -33.54 34.83 51.19
CA PRO A 2 -34.80 34.15 51.57
C PRO A 2 -35.06 32.96 50.59
N GLN A 3 -36.01 32.02 50.69
CA GLN A 3 -37.14 31.63 51.55
C GLN A 3 -37.50 30.19 51.03
N LEU A 4 -37.48 29.13 51.84
CA LEU A 4 -38.62 28.50 52.52
C LEU A 4 -39.87 28.19 51.66
N ARG A 5 -40.17 26.88 51.47
CA ARG A 5 -41.37 26.13 51.92
C ARG A 5 -41.45 24.79 51.17
N GLU A 6 -41.21 23.65 51.81
CA GLU A 6 -42.14 22.82 52.61
C GLU A 6 -43.28 22.15 51.83
N GLY A 7 -43.37 20.82 51.95
CA GLY A 7 -44.49 19.99 51.50
C GLY A 7 -44.20 18.49 51.59
N SER A 8 -44.14 17.93 52.81
CA SER A 8 -44.22 16.49 53.04
C SER A 8 -45.67 16.01 52.99
N LEU A 9 -45.94 14.82 52.45
CA LEU A 9 -46.96 13.91 52.99
C LEU A 9 -46.76 12.47 52.49
N LEU A 10 -46.49 11.55 53.44
CA LEU A 10 -46.67 10.10 53.30
C LEU A 10 -48.17 9.77 53.21
N LEU A 11 -48.55 8.70 52.49
CA LEU A 11 -49.27 7.55 53.07
C LEU A 11 -49.49 6.38 52.07
N THR A 12 -49.01 5.20 52.48
CA THR A 12 -49.63 3.85 52.45
C THR A 12 -50.06 3.13 51.16
N MET A 13 -49.60 1.87 51.12
CA MET A 13 -49.95 0.76 50.22
C MET A 13 -51.42 0.34 50.26
N THR A 14 -51.94 -0.24 49.16
CA THR A 14 -52.69 -1.50 49.19
C THR A 14 -52.66 -2.21 47.83
N ALA A 15 -52.42 -3.53 47.84
CA ALA A 15 -52.48 -4.44 46.70
C ALA A 15 -53.88 -5.04 46.54
N LEU A 16 -54.28 -5.40 45.31
CA LEU A 16 -55.41 -6.30 45.00
C LEU A 16 -55.12 -7.12 43.72
N LEU A 17 -55.60 -8.36 43.69
CA LEU A 17 -55.24 -9.49 42.83
C LEU A 17 -56.39 -9.88 41.84
N ILE A 18 -56.04 -10.20 40.57
CA ILE A 18 -56.46 -11.38 39.71
C ILE A 18 -57.90 -11.41 39.05
N PRO A 19 -58.21 -12.03 37.86
CA PRO A 19 -57.63 -12.14 36.48
C PRO A 19 -58.76 -12.06 35.35
N PRO A 20 -58.73 -12.80 34.20
CA PRO A 20 -57.89 -12.79 32.99
C PRO A 20 -58.68 -12.36 31.70
N LEU A 21 -58.00 -12.10 30.57
CA LEU A 21 -58.58 -12.30 29.23
C LEU A 21 -57.50 -12.38 28.14
N VAL A 22 -57.73 -13.29 27.20
CA VAL A 22 -56.83 -13.81 26.15
C VAL A 22 -57.06 -13.08 24.81
N ARG A 23 -55.96 -12.77 24.08
CA ARG A 23 -55.76 -12.58 22.61
C ARG A 23 -54.82 -11.39 22.36
N SER A 24 -53.97 -11.31 21.34
CA SER A 24 -53.30 -12.21 20.39
C SER A 24 -52.44 -11.28 19.53
N GLN A 25 -51.21 -11.68 19.19
CA GLN A 25 -50.33 -11.11 18.15
C GLN A 25 -49.92 -9.64 18.30
N ASP A 26 -48.66 -9.42 18.67
CA ASP A 26 -47.77 -8.45 18.02
C ASP A 26 -46.32 -8.84 18.36
N HIS A 27 -45.50 -9.07 17.32
CA HIS A 27 -44.06 -9.30 17.45
C HIS A 27 -43.36 -7.95 17.63
N HIS A 28 -43.26 -7.50 18.88
CA HIS A 28 -42.24 -6.55 19.29
C HIS A 28 -41.01 -7.34 19.76
N VAL A 29 -39.88 -7.15 19.08
CA VAL A 29 -38.57 -7.59 19.55
C VAL A 29 -38.20 -6.68 20.72
N ASP A 30 -38.31 -7.21 21.93
CA ASP A 30 -37.99 -6.52 23.17
C ASP A 30 -36.46 -6.52 23.35
N CYS A 31 -35.82 -5.40 23.00
CA CYS A 31 -34.42 -5.11 23.31
C CYS A 31 -34.30 -4.72 24.79
N ASP A 32 -34.48 -5.66 25.72
CA ASP A 32 -34.36 -5.36 27.15
C ASP A 32 -33.91 -6.56 28.00
N VAL A 33 -32.80 -7.21 27.61
CA VAL A 33 -32.07 -8.15 28.49
C VAL A 33 -30.56 -7.94 28.40
N LEU A 34 -30.06 -6.77 28.82
CA LEU A 34 -28.65 -6.58 29.20
C LEU A 34 -28.54 -5.53 30.32
N ARG A 35 -28.92 -5.89 31.54
CA ARG A 35 -28.54 -5.13 32.74
C ARG A 35 -27.18 -5.63 33.23
N CYS A 36 -26.13 -4.91 32.83
CA CYS A 36 -24.76 -5.12 33.27
C CYS A 36 -24.57 -4.78 34.76
N SER A 37 -23.97 -5.70 35.51
CA SER A 37 -23.20 -5.37 36.72
C SER A 37 -21.72 -5.24 36.33
N PRO A 38 -20.95 -4.32 36.95
CA PRO A 38 -19.53 -4.14 36.62
C PRO A 38 -18.69 -5.26 37.29
N GLY A 39 -17.99 -6.08 36.50
CA GLY A 39 -16.94 -6.95 37.06
C GLY A 39 -16.58 -8.26 36.35
N SER A 40 -17.34 -8.75 35.38
CA SER A 40 -16.98 -10.00 34.66
C SER A 40 -17.31 -9.89 33.17
N PRO A 41 -16.35 -10.07 32.24
CA PRO A 41 -16.67 -10.25 30.84
C PRO A 41 -17.20 -11.68 30.68
N LEU A 42 -18.51 -11.87 30.86
CA LEU A 42 -19.14 -13.16 30.60
C LEU A 42 -19.25 -13.34 29.08
N ILE A 43 -18.19 -13.82 28.45
CA ILE A 43 -18.31 -14.64 27.25
C ILE A 43 -19.19 -15.84 27.67
N PRO A 44 -20.20 -16.26 26.88
CA PRO A 44 -20.96 -17.47 27.18
C PRO A 44 -19.97 -18.61 27.46
N ALA A 45 -20.21 -19.40 28.51
CA ALA A 45 -19.30 -20.48 28.87
C ALA A 45 -19.13 -21.43 27.66
N ALA A 46 -17.97 -21.41 27.01
CA ALA A 46 -17.67 -22.20 25.83
C ALA A 46 -17.32 -23.66 26.18
N GLY A 47 -17.95 -24.18 27.24
CA GLY A 47 -17.66 -25.51 27.79
C GLY A 47 -16.18 -25.65 28.18
N PRO A 48 -15.47 -26.69 27.70
CA PRO A 48 -14.06 -26.93 28.00
C PRO A 48 -13.10 -26.08 27.14
N PHE A 49 -13.61 -25.13 26.35
CA PHE A 49 -12.80 -24.29 25.47
C PHE A 49 -12.63 -22.89 26.07
N ALA A 50 -11.40 -22.39 26.09
CA ALA A 50 -11.10 -21.01 26.44
C ALA A 50 -11.53 -20.03 25.34
N TYR A 51 -11.60 -20.51 24.09
CA TYR A 51 -11.99 -19.70 22.93
C TYR A 51 -12.72 -20.55 21.90
N VAL A 52 -13.77 -19.98 21.33
CA VAL A 52 -14.49 -20.53 20.17
C VAL A 52 -14.83 -19.41 19.20
N HIS A 53 -14.83 -19.73 17.92
CA HIS A 53 -15.27 -18.86 16.84
C HIS A 53 -16.07 -19.67 15.80
N PRO A 54 -17.21 -19.17 15.32
CA PRO A 54 -17.96 -18.02 15.83
C PRO A 54 -18.38 -18.20 17.29
N LEU A 55 -18.64 -17.10 18.00
CA LEU A 55 -19.13 -17.16 19.38
C LEU A 55 -20.54 -17.79 19.43
N PRO A 56 -20.92 -18.43 20.56
CA PRO A 56 -22.29 -18.87 20.78
C PRO A 56 -23.29 -17.72 20.59
N ASP A 57 -24.36 -18.00 19.86
CA ASP A 57 -25.42 -17.08 19.48
C ASP A 57 -24.96 -15.87 18.64
N ALA A 58 -23.75 -15.91 18.08
CA ALA A 58 -23.28 -14.91 17.14
C ALA A 58 -24.25 -14.78 15.96
N THR A 59 -24.48 -13.55 15.52
CA THR A 59 -25.36 -13.23 14.40
C THR A 59 -24.57 -12.47 13.34
N PHE A 60 -25.01 -12.58 12.08
CA PHE A 60 -24.31 -11.98 10.95
C PHE A 60 -22.95 -12.61 10.66
N VAL A 61 -22.83 -13.91 10.92
CA VAL A 61 -21.63 -14.67 10.60
C VAL A 61 -21.51 -14.86 9.08
N SER A 62 -20.28 -14.79 8.56
CA SER A 62 -20.04 -15.06 7.14
C SER A 62 -20.54 -16.46 6.73
N PRO A 63 -21.19 -16.60 5.57
CA PRO A 63 -21.51 -17.90 4.97
C PRO A 63 -20.30 -18.82 4.75
N PHE A 64 -19.09 -18.25 4.72
CA PHE A 64 -17.83 -18.97 4.51
C PHE A 64 -17.02 -19.10 5.81
N THR A 65 -17.67 -18.98 6.97
CA THR A 65 -16.97 -18.99 8.26
C THR A 65 -16.22 -20.30 8.49
N SER A 66 -15.01 -20.19 9.05
CA SER A 66 -14.30 -21.31 9.68
C SER A 66 -14.81 -21.52 11.10
N ILE A 67 -14.60 -22.72 11.65
CA ILE A 67 -14.76 -22.97 13.09
C ILE A 67 -13.37 -23.02 13.72
N ILE A 68 -13.14 -22.18 14.73
CA ILE A 68 -11.87 -22.19 15.50
C ILE A 68 -12.22 -22.47 16.95
N MET A 69 -11.48 -23.37 17.59
CA MET A 69 -11.65 -23.66 19.01
C MET A 69 -10.29 -23.86 19.67
N ARG A 70 -10.16 -23.37 20.90
CA ARG A 70 -8.97 -23.53 21.71
C ARG A 70 -9.39 -24.11 23.07
N PRO A 71 -8.90 -25.31 23.44
CA PRO A 71 -9.11 -25.88 24.76
C PRO A 71 -8.71 -24.91 25.86
N ASP A 72 -9.47 -24.90 26.95
CA ASP A 72 -9.04 -24.24 28.18
C ASP A 72 -7.85 -25.00 28.74
N HIS A 73 -6.75 -24.28 28.97
CA HIS A 73 -5.49 -24.85 29.43
C HIS A 73 -5.08 -24.10 30.69
N ASN A 74 -4.82 -24.84 31.77
CA ASN A 74 -4.41 -24.24 33.03
C ASN A 74 -2.91 -23.87 32.96
N ASP A 75 -2.61 -22.68 32.46
CA ASP A 75 -1.24 -22.10 32.37
C ASP A 75 -0.54 -21.96 33.75
N ASN A 76 -1.26 -22.17 34.86
CA ASN A 76 -0.71 -22.12 36.21
C ASN A 76 0.31 -23.24 36.53
N HIS A 77 0.41 -24.26 35.68
CA HIS A 77 1.45 -25.28 35.76
C HIS A 77 2.48 -25.08 34.64
N ALA A 78 3.45 -24.20 34.86
CA ALA A 78 4.54 -23.85 33.93
C ALA A 78 5.40 -25.03 33.42
N HIS A 79 5.08 -26.27 33.81
CA HIS A 79 5.83 -27.49 33.52
C HIS A 79 5.05 -28.52 32.67
N ARG A 80 3.79 -28.27 32.31
CA ARG A 80 2.98 -29.16 31.47
C ARG A 80 2.85 -28.58 30.07
N HIS A 81 3.50 -29.20 29.10
CA HIS A 81 3.21 -28.93 27.68
C HIS A 81 2.10 -29.88 27.23
N GLN A 82 0.90 -29.34 27.09
CA GLN A 82 -0.22 -30.05 26.48
C GLN A 82 -0.26 -29.79 24.97
N GLN A 83 -0.70 -30.79 24.21
CA GLN A 83 -0.98 -30.69 22.79
C GLN A 83 -2.24 -31.46 22.42
N VAL A 84 -3.00 -30.95 21.46
CA VAL A 84 -4.16 -31.66 20.90
C VAL A 84 -3.67 -32.88 20.10
N VAL A 85 -4.25 -34.04 20.38
CA VAL A 85 -4.06 -35.26 19.57
C VAL A 85 -5.03 -35.21 18.40
N ASN A 86 -4.53 -34.99 17.19
CA ASN A 86 -5.35 -34.78 15.98
C ASN A 86 -6.40 -35.88 15.75
N GLU A 87 -6.04 -37.15 15.94
CA GLU A 87 -6.92 -38.30 15.69
C GLU A 87 -8.11 -38.37 16.64
N SER A 88 -8.04 -37.65 17.77
CA SER A 88 -9.10 -37.60 18.77
C SER A 88 -10.16 -36.53 18.47
N VAL A 89 -9.91 -35.66 17.50
CA VAL A 89 -10.81 -34.54 17.18
C VAL A 89 -11.90 -35.00 16.22
N HIS A 90 -13.12 -35.07 16.74
CA HIS A 90 -14.33 -35.29 15.97
C HIS A 90 -15.25 -34.11 16.18
N VAL A 91 -15.75 -33.49 15.11
CA VAL A 91 -16.66 -32.35 15.20
C VAL A 91 -17.74 -32.50 14.13
N ALA A 92 -18.99 -32.40 14.53
CA ALA A 92 -20.13 -32.36 13.61
C ALA A 92 -20.59 -30.92 13.42
N ILE A 93 -20.75 -30.50 12.17
CA ILE A 93 -21.18 -29.15 11.80
C ILE A 93 -22.41 -29.30 10.90
N GLU A 94 -23.53 -28.73 11.32
CA GLU A 94 -24.82 -28.91 10.65
C GLU A 94 -25.55 -27.57 10.53
N GLY A 95 -25.81 -27.15 9.30
CA GLY A 95 -26.72 -26.05 9.01
C GLY A 95 -28.17 -26.55 8.87
N GLU A 96 -29.14 -25.78 9.36
CA GLU A 96 -30.57 -26.12 9.27
C GLU A 96 -31.04 -26.37 7.82
N ASP A 97 -30.51 -25.59 6.87
CA ASP A 97 -30.90 -25.64 5.46
C ASP A 97 -29.82 -26.29 4.59
N SER A 98 -28.55 -26.06 4.93
CA SER A 98 -27.42 -26.61 4.18
C SER A 98 -27.01 -28.03 4.57
N GLY A 99 -27.56 -28.55 5.67
CA GLY A 99 -27.28 -29.88 6.20
C GLY A 99 -25.86 -30.03 6.76
N THR A 100 -25.41 -31.28 6.86
CA THR A 100 -24.08 -31.61 7.39
C THR A 100 -22.97 -31.11 6.48
N ARG A 101 -21.96 -30.46 7.06
CA ARG A 101 -20.77 -29.96 6.37
C ARG A 101 -19.53 -30.78 6.68
N ASN A 102 -18.73 -31.00 5.64
CA ASN A 102 -17.38 -31.49 5.79
C ASN A 102 -16.44 -30.32 6.10
N ALA A 103 -15.33 -30.61 6.78
CA ALA A 103 -14.31 -29.64 7.09
C ALA A 103 -12.92 -30.27 7.00
N THR A 104 -11.95 -29.49 6.54
CA THR A 104 -10.54 -29.81 6.69
C THR A 104 -10.06 -29.28 8.03
N MET A 105 -9.46 -30.15 8.85
CA MET A 105 -8.94 -29.77 10.15
C MET A 105 -7.44 -29.52 10.10
N ALA A 106 -7.00 -28.46 10.79
CA ALA A 106 -5.61 -28.22 11.15
C ALA A 106 -5.50 -27.90 12.64
N VAL A 107 -4.37 -28.27 13.25
CA VAL A 107 -3.96 -27.74 14.56
C VAL A 107 -2.88 -26.70 14.32
N SER A 108 -3.05 -25.53 14.91
CA SER A 108 -2.14 -24.40 14.76
C SER A 108 -0.78 -24.71 15.39
N ARG A 109 0.24 -23.90 15.09
CA ARG A 109 1.62 -24.08 15.58
C ARG A 109 1.77 -24.06 17.11
N ASP A 110 0.78 -23.53 17.82
CA ASP A 110 0.75 -23.60 19.29
C ASP A 110 0.35 -24.97 19.83
N ASN A 111 0.11 -25.95 18.94
CA ASN A 111 -0.31 -27.32 19.22
C ASN A 111 -1.63 -27.44 20.01
N LEU A 112 -2.40 -26.36 20.13
CA LEU A 112 -3.62 -26.31 20.95
C LEU A 112 -4.83 -25.79 20.17
N THR A 113 -4.65 -24.81 19.31
CA THR A 113 -5.75 -24.19 18.58
C THR A 113 -6.15 -25.08 17.41
N ILE A 114 -7.40 -25.54 17.42
CA ILE A 114 -8.00 -26.36 16.35
C ILE A 114 -8.72 -25.40 15.39
N VAL A 115 -8.44 -25.55 14.10
CA VAL A 115 -9.08 -24.81 13.01
C VAL A 115 -9.75 -25.79 12.07
N LEU A 116 -11.03 -25.57 11.79
CA LEU A 116 -11.82 -26.31 10.82
C LEU A 116 -12.18 -25.37 9.67
N ASP A 117 -11.59 -25.61 8.51
CA ASP A 117 -11.94 -24.92 7.26
C ASP A 117 -13.12 -25.66 6.60
N ILE A 118 -14.23 -24.96 6.41
CA ILE A 118 -15.51 -25.57 6.04
C ILE A 118 -15.65 -25.66 4.52
N ASP A 119 -16.06 -26.82 4.02
CA ASP A 119 -16.29 -27.01 2.59
C ASP A 119 -17.58 -26.31 2.14
N GLY A 120 -17.43 -25.26 1.32
CA GLY A 120 -18.54 -24.54 0.70
C GLY A 120 -19.11 -23.40 1.55
N ALA A 121 -20.32 -22.95 1.21
CA ALA A 121 -20.96 -21.80 1.85
C ALA A 121 -22.30 -22.17 2.47
N PHE A 122 -22.53 -21.81 3.73
CA PHE A 122 -23.83 -21.90 4.40
C PHE A 122 -24.91 -21.05 3.73
N VAL A 123 -26.18 -21.43 3.92
CA VAL A 123 -27.37 -20.71 3.48
C VAL A 123 -27.55 -19.44 4.33
N PRO A 124 -27.63 -18.25 3.72
CA PRO A 124 -27.87 -17.00 4.43
C PRO A 124 -29.12 -17.01 5.30
N GLY A 125 -28.94 -16.69 6.58
CA GLY A 125 -30.01 -16.68 7.59
C GLY A 125 -30.22 -18.00 8.31
N GLU A 126 -29.57 -19.09 7.90
CA GLU A 126 -29.70 -20.37 8.59
C GLU A 126 -28.96 -20.37 9.94
N ARG A 127 -29.45 -21.20 10.87
CA ARG A 127 -28.72 -21.53 12.09
C ARG A 127 -27.79 -22.69 11.83
N VAL A 128 -26.57 -22.59 12.34
CA VAL A 128 -25.55 -23.65 12.28
C VAL A 128 -25.29 -24.15 13.69
N THR A 129 -25.28 -25.47 13.84
CA THR A 129 -24.92 -26.17 15.08
C THR A 129 -23.55 -26.78 14.94
N VAL A 130 -22.67 -26.52 15.92
CA VAL A 130 -21.38 -27.21 16.05
C VAL A 130 -21.45 -28.11 17.26
N SER A 131 -21.22 -29.41 17.08
CA SER A 131 -21.24 -30.41 18.13
C SER A 131 -19.88 -31.10 18.22
N VAL A 132 -19.23 -30.94 19.36
CA VAL A 132 -18.01 -31.63 19.75
C VAL A 132 -18.39 -32.74 20.75
N PRO A 133 -18.31 -34.02 20.37
CA PRO A 133 -18.48 -35.11 21.32
C PRO A 133 -17.32 -35.14 22.32
N GLU A 134 -17.54 -35.81 23.45
CA GLU A 134 -16.47 -36.12 24.38
C GLU A 134 -15.41 -36.99 23.68
N GLY A 135 -14.13 -36.69 23.90
CA GLY A 135 -13.04 -37.50 23.35
C GLY A 135 -11.80 -36.74 22.87
N ILE A 136 -11.85 -35.40 22.73
CA ILE A 136 -10.65 -34.63 22.37
C ILE A 136 -9.62 -34.80 23.48
N THR A 137 -8.46 -35.36 23.13
CA THR A 137 -7.38 -35.69 24.04
C THR A 137 -6.29 -34.63 23.99
N LEU A 138 -5.94 -34.09 25.16
CA LEU A 138 -4.77 -33.25 25.37
C LEU A 138 -3.64 -34.12 25.92
N ALA A 139 -2.71 -34.48 25.05
CA ALA A 139 -1.54 -35.25 25.43
C ALA A 139 -0.60 -34.39 26.27
N THR A 140 -0.24 -34.87 27.46
CA THR A 140 0.71 -34.16 28.33
C THR A 140 2.11 -34.74 28.14
N THR A 141 3.05 -33.93 27.64
CA THR A 141 4.46 -34.36 27.58
C THR A 141 5.17 -34.09 28.89
N PRO A 142 5.88 -35.08 29.48
CA PRO A 142 6.65 -34.86 30.69
C PRO A 142 7.83 -33.91 30.42
N TRP A 143 7.98 -32.88 31.25
CA TRP A 143 9.31 -32.29 31.44
C TRP A 143 10.11 -33.22 32.37
N ARG A 144 11.37 -33.51 32.00
CA ARG A 144 12.25 -34.34 32.83
C ARG A 144 12.39 -33.72 34.23
N GLU A 145 11.79 -34.35 35.24
CA GLU A 145 12.45 -34.85 36.48
C GLU A 145 11.51 -35.15 37.66
N ASP A 146 10.19 -35.03 37.53
CA ASP A 146 9.31 -35.25 38.68
C ASP A 146 8.49 -36.52 38.46
N GLY A 147 8.69 -37.55 39.28
CA GLY A 147 8.02 -38.85 39.17
C GLY A 147 6.50 -38.84 39.43
N GLU A 148 5.79 -37.79 39.01
CA GLU A 148 4.33 -37.74 38.97
C GLU A 148 3.79 -38.49 37.73
N GLU A 149 2.73 -39.27 37.90
CA GLU A 149 1.98 -39.82 36.78
C GLU A 149 1.29 -38.68 36.02
N HIS A 150 1.71 -38.46 34.77
CA HIS A 150 1.05 -37.55 33.85
C HIS A 150 -0.08 -38.29 33.15
N HIS A 151 -1.32 -37.82 33.34
CA HIS A 151 -2.48 -38.33 32.62
C HIS A 151 -2.85 -37.36 31.52
N ASP A 152 -3.14 -37.91 30.33
CA ASP A 152 -3.78 -37.17 29.26
C ASP A 152 -5.16 -36.70 29.73
N GLU A 153 -5.51 -35.47 29.36
CA GLU A 153 -6.79 -34.89 29.69
C GLU A 153 -7.75 -35.11 28.52
N VAL A 154 -8.95 -35.60 28.82
CA VAL A 154 -10.01 -35.77 27.82
C VAL A 154 -11.06 -34.69 28.06
N LEU A 155 -11.28 -33.86 27.05
CA LEU A 155 -12.24 -32.77 27.12
C LEU A 155 -13.67 -33.33 27.03
N GLY A 156 -14.55 -32.77 27.87
CA GLY A 156 -15.97 -33.08 27.84
C GLY A 156 -16.63 -32.65 26.52
N GLY A 157 -17.75 -33.28 26.18
CA GLY A 157 -18.54 -32.86 25.02
C GLY A 157 -19.09 -31.44 25.18
N PHE A 158 -19.17 -30.71 24.07
CA PHE A 158 -19.69 -29.34 24.02
C PHE A 158 -20.38 -29.09 22.69
N TRP A 159 -21.42 -28.27 22.69
CA TRP A 159 -22.06 -27.83 21.45
C TRP A 159 -22.50 -26.38 21.59
N TRP A 160 -22.57 -25.68 20.46
CA TRP A 160 -23.12 -24.34 20.39
C TRP A 160 -23.73 -24.08 19.02
N GLN A 161 -24.43 -22.95 18.91
CA GLN A 161 -25.08 -22.51 17.68
C GLN A 161 -24.71 -21.07 17.35
N PHE A 162 -24.80 -20.71 16.08
CA PHE A 162 -24.71 -19.34 15.58
C PHE A 162 -25.56 -19.18 14.33
N THR A 163 -25.78 -17.95 13.88
CA THR A 163 -26.66 -17.63 12.74
C THR A 163 -25.87 -16.93 11.63
N ILE A 164 -25.96 -17.49 10.43
CA ILE A 164 -25.36 -16.92 9.22
C ILE A 164 -26.06 -15.62 8.86
N ALA A 165 -25.32 -14.66 8.35
CA ALA A 165 -25.85 -13.38 7.93
C ALA A 165 -27.06 -13.52 7.01
N PRO A 166 -28.11 -12.70 7.21
CA PRO A 166 -29.29 -12.74 6.36
C PRO A 166 -28.92 -12.37 4.93
N ARG A 167 -29.69 -12.88 3.96
CA ARG A 167 -29.45 -12.73 2.50
C ARG A 167 -28.92 -11.36 2.06
N ARG A 168 -29.54 -10.26 2.50
CA ARG A 168 -29.10 -8.90 2.13
C ARG A 168 -27.69 -8.58 2.62
N THR A 169 -27.38 -8.93 3.87
CA THR A 169 -26.03 -8.75 4.42
C THR A 169 -25.06 -9.75 3.79
N ALA A 170 -25.44 -11.01 3.62
CA ALA A 170 -24.55 -12.05 3.11
C ALA A 170 -24.00 -11.78 1.69
N ALA A 171 -24.72 -10.98 0.88
CA ALA A 171 -24.36 -10.71 -0.50
C ALA A 171 -22.95 -10.13 -0.68
N HIS A 172 -22.43 -9.35 0.27
CA HIS A 172 -21.09 -8.78 0.14
C HIS A 172 -19.98 -9.83 0.30
N TYR A 173 -20.15 -10.85 1.16
CA TYR A 173 -19.15 -11.91 1.33
C TYR A 173 -18.96 -12.72 0.05
N PHE A 174 -20.07 -13.06 -0.61
CA PHE A 174 -20.00 -13.77 -1.88
C PHE A 174 -19.36 -12.94 -2.99
N ARG A 175 -19.68 -11.64 -3.06
CA ARG A 175 -19.03 -10.73 -4.01
C ARG A 175 -17.52 -10.66 -3.79
N ALA A 176 -17.09 -10.50 -2.53
CA ALA A 176 -15.67 -10.49 -2.17
C ALA A 176 -14.97 -11.80 -2.59
N MET A 177 -15.56 -12.95 -2.26
CA MET A 177 -15.02 -14.26 -2.68
C MET A 177 -14.90 -14.38 -4.19
N ARG A 178 -15.91 -13.92 -4.95
CA ARG A 178 -15.92 -13.95 -6.42
C ARG A 178 -14.81 -13.05 -6.98
N ASP A 179 -14.67 -11.85 -6.43
CA ASP A 179 -13.75 -10.85 -6.95
C ASP A 179 -12.29 -11.19 -6.63
N PHE A 180 -12.03 -11.89 -5.53
CA PHE A 180 -10.71 -12.39 -5.15
C PHE A 180 -10.44 -13.85 -5.57
N ALA A 181 -11.33 -14.45 -6.38
CA ALA A 181 -11.13 -15.79 -6.88
C ALA A 181 -9.92 -15.83 -7.83
N SER A 182 -8.92 -16.65 -7.49
CA SER A 182 -7.68 -16.80 -8.28
C SER A 182 -7.88 -17.47 -9.65
N SER A 183 -9.03 -18.12 -9.88
CA SER A 183 -9.33 -18.80 -11.15
C SER A 183 -10.76 -18.58 -11.61
N ASN A 184 -10.96 -18.63 -12.93
CA ASN A 184 -12.28 -18.52 -13.55
C ASN A 184 -13.22 -19.65 -13.12
N GLU A 185 -12.71 -20.85 -12.87
CA GLU A 185 -13.51 -21.98 -12.40
C GLU A 185 -14.03 -21.74 -10.97
N ARG A 186 -13.15 -21.27 -10.07
CA ARG A 186 -13.54 -20.89 -8.71
C ARG A 186 -14.55 -19.75 -8.73
N ARG A 187 -14.37 -18.77 -9.62
CA ARG A 187 -15.30 -17.66 -9.81
C ARG A 187 -16.70 -18.15 -10.21
N ARG A 188 -16.80 -19.03 -11.23
CA ARG A 188 -18.08 -19.63 -11.65
C ARG A 188 -18.73 -20.45 -10.54
N HIS A 189 -17.94 -21.19 -9.77
CA HIS A 189 -18.46 -21.94 -8.63
C HIS A 189 -19.09 -21.01 -7.58
N ILE A 190 -18.44 -19.88 -7.27
CA ILE A 190 -18.97 -18.87 -6.34
C ILE A 190 -20.22 -18.21 -6.92
N GLU A 191 -20.24 -17.88 -8.21
CA GLU A 191 -21.43 -17.35 -8.89
C GLU A 191 -22.60 -18.32 -8.81
N HIS A 192 -22.37 -19.62 -9.03
CA HIS A 192 -23.39 -20.64 -8.84
C HIS A 192 -23.90 -20.73 -7.40
N MET A 193 -23.00 -20.64 -6.41
CA MET A 193 -23.41 -20.58 -5.00
C MET A 193 -24.26 -19.34 -4.71
N MET A 194 -23.90 -18.17 -5.25
CA MET A 194 -24.68 -16.94 -5.14
C MET A 194 -26.09 -17.14 -5.72
N GLU A 195 -26.21 -17.67 -6.94
CA GLU A 195 -27.51 -17.93 -7.56
C GLU A 195 -28.37 -18.89 -6.73
N THR A 196 -27.75 -19.90 -6.13
CA THR A 196 -28.44 -20.93 -5.34
C THR A 196 -28.88 -20.42 -3.98
N HIS A 197 -27.99 -19.75 -3.23
CA HIS A 197 -28.21 -19.42 -1.81
C HIS A 197 -28.74 -18.00 -1.61
N LEU A 198 -28.41 -17.09 -2.54
CA LEU A 198 -28.94 -15.74 -2.56
C LEU A 198 -30.05 -15.57 -3.60
N GLY A 199 -30.46 -16.62 -4.33
CA GLY A 199 -31.51 -16.61 -5.35
C GLY A 199 -31.23 -15.69 -6.56
N SER A 200 -31.60 -16.09 -7.78
CA SER A 200 -31.71 -15.10 -8.87
C SER A 200 -32.78 -14.08 -8.49
N GLY A 201 -32.55 -12.78 -8.69
CA GLY A 201 -33.47 -11.70 -8.30
C GLY A 201 -34.76 -11.66 -9.12
N ASN A 202 -35.56 -12.74 -9.15
CA ASN A 202 -36.86 -12.80 -9.80
C ASN A 202 -37.94 -13.22 -8.79
N GLY A 203 -38.67 -12.23 -8.27
CA GLY A 203 -39.91 -12.45 -7.53
C GLY A 203 -41.12 -12.07 -8.39
N ALA A 204 -42.05 -13.05 -8.50
CA ALA A 204 -43.45 -12.98 -8.94
C ALA A 204 -43.82 -13.33 -10.41
N GLY A 205 -44.65 -14.37 -10.51
CA GLY A 205 -45.15 -15.10 -11.69
C GLY A 205 -45.61 -14.32 -12.93
N GLY A 206 -45.40 -14.98 -14.08
CA GLY A 206 -46.04 -14.62 -15.36
C GLY A 206 -45.19 -15.05 -16.56
N ARG A 207 -45.78 -15.77 -17.52
CA ARG A 207 -45.09 -16.33 -18.68
C ARG A 207 -44.43 -15.26 -19.56
N GLY A 208 -43.14 -15.45 -19.82
CA GLY A 208 -42.47 -15.21 -21.11
C GLY A 208 -42.40 -13.77 -21.62
N VAL A 209 -41.36 -13.03 -21.21
CA VAL A 209 -40.53 -12.15 -22.07
C VAL A 209 -39.15 -12.09 -21.41
N ALA A 210 -38.08 -12.26 -22.20
CA ALA A 210 -36.70 -12.09 -21.74
C ALA A 210 -36.47 -10.63 -21.32
N VAL A 211 -36.24 -10.39 -20.02
CA VAL A 211 -35.73 -9.12 -19.50
C VAL A 211 -34.50 -9.45 -18.65
N THR A 212 -33.37 -8.91 -19.09
CA THR A 212 -32.03 -9.05 -18.51
C THR A 212 -31.94 -8.39 -17.13
N MET A 213 -30.97 -8.81 -16.32
CA MET A 213 -30.68 -8.36 -14.94
C MET A 213 -30.37 -6.84 -14.77
N ALA A 214 -30.76 -5.99 -15.71
CA ALA A 214 -30.67 -4.53 -15.61
C ALA A 214 -31.79 -3.93 -14.74
N ALA A 215 -32.99 -4.52 -14.69
CA ALA A 215 -34.14 -3.89 -14.01
C ALA A 215 -34.09 -3.87 -12.46
N ALA A 216 -33.25 -4.70 -11.82
CA ALA A 216 -32.96 -4.59 -10.39
C ALA A 216 -31.75 -3.68 -10.09
N ALA A 217 -31.01 -3.29 -11.13
CA ALA A 217 -30.03 -2.23 -11.07
C ALA A 217 -30.68 -0.86 -11.36
N GLU A 218 -31.81 -0.79 -12.07
CA GLU A 218 -32.49 0.47 -12.45
C GLU A 218 -33.05 1.34 -11.30
N GLU A 219 -33.26 0.82 -10.07
CA GLU A 219 -33.51 1.69 -8.89
C GLU A 219 -32.22 2.19 -8.20
N MET A 220 -31.05 1.79 -8.71
CA MET A 220 -29.71 2.26 -8.32
C MET A 220 -28.90 2.81 -9.50
N GLU A 221 -29.45 2.86 -10.72
CA GLU A 221 -28.81 3.39 -11.94
C GLU A 221 -29.20 4.86 -12.15
N ASP A 222 -28.64 5.74 -11.32
CA ASP A 222 -28.25 7.07 -11.79
C ASP A 222 -26.77 7.26 -11.45
N GLU A 223 -25.92 6.41 -12.04
CA GLU A 223 -24.48 6.65 -12.14
C GLU A 223 -23.81 5.65 -13.11
N THR A 224 -23.55 6.14 -14.31
CA THR A 224 -22.75 5.49 -15.33
C THR A 224 -21.26 5.64 -15.04
N ASP A 225 -20.61 4.67 -14.39
CA ASP A 225 -19.23 4.29 -14.73
C ASP A 225 -18.86 2.88 -14.24
N ILE A 226 -18.48 2.00 -15.17
CA ILE A 226 -18.16 0.60 -14.93
C ILE A 226 -16.66 0.49 -14.64
N ARG A 227 -16.30 0.48 -13.34
CA ARG A 227 -14.98 0.07 -12.81
C ARG A 227 -15.19 -0.75 -11.52
N PRO A 228 -14.27 -1.67 -11.14
CA PRO A 228 -14.56 -2.69 -10.14
C PRO A 228 -14.96 -2.06 -8.81
N PHE A 229 -16.00 -2.65 -8.22
CA PHE A 229 -16.94 -2.15 -7.20
C PHE A 229 -16.33 -1.81 -5.81
N PHE A 230 -15.05 -1.45 -5.76
CA PHE A 230 -14.21 -1.39 -4.55
C PHE A 230 -14.15 -0.02 -3.85
N TRP A 231 -14.73 1.06 -4.41
CA TRP A 231 -14.34 2.42 -3.98
C TRP A 231 -15.49 3.42 -3.81
N ARG A 232 -16.60 2.99 -3.21
CA ARG A 232 -17.59 3.92 -2.64
C ARG A 232 -17.94 3.50 -1.23
N GLU A 233 -17.25 4.06 -0.25
CA GLU A 233 -17.77 4.48 1.06
C GLU A 233 -16.61 4.78 2.02
N SER A 234 -16.05 5.98 1.89
CA SER A 234 -15.60 6.77 3.05
C SER A 234 -16.09 8.19 2.82
N MET A 235 -17.37 8.44 3.13
CA MET A 235 -17.90 9.79 3.16
C MET A 235 -17.23 10.55 4.31
N PHE A 236 -16.16 11.27 3.98
CA PHE A 236 -15.74 12.45 4.74
C PHE A 236 -16.68 13.60 4.36
N THR A 237 -17.94 13.48 4.78
CA THR A 237 -18.90 14.58 4.69
C THR A 237 -18.53 15.59 5.77
N HIS A 238 -17.93 16.68 5.29
CA HIS A 238 -17.68 17.87 6.09
C HIS A 238 -19.00 18.50 6.54
N HIS A 239 -19.32 18.36 7.82
CA HIS A 239 -20.19 19.31 8.52
C HIS A 239 -19.60 19.65 9.88
N ASP A 240 -18.66 20.60 9.87
CA ASP A 240 -18.48 21.48 11.02
C ASP A 240 -18.81 22.92 10.58
N ASP A 241 -20.09 23.28 10.70
CA ASP A 241 -20.63 24.63 10.48
C ASP A 241 -20.15 25.66 11.54
N ARG A 242 -19.03 25.43 12.24
CA ARG A 242 -18.54 26.33 13.30
C ARG A 242 -17.29 27.12 13.01
N ARG A 243 -16.78 27.12 11.77
CA ARG A 243 -15.72 28.07 11.37
C ARG A 243 -16.04 28.73 10.04
N GLY A 244 -16.60 29.94 10.11
CA GLY A 244 -16.59 30.86 8.98
C GLY A 244 -15.15 31.09 8.50
N PRO A 245 -14.91 31.27 7.19
CA PRO A 245 -13.58 31.42 6.63
C PRO A 245 -12.99 32.75 7.11
N THR A 246 -12.11 32.70 8.10
CA THR A 246 -11.28 33.86 8.41
C THR A 246 -10.05 33.82 7.51
N ALA A 247 -9.94 34.88 6.71
CA ALA A 247 -9.03 35.03 5.60
C ALA A 247 -7.56 35.05 6.03
N HIS A 248 -6.83 33.95 5.81
CA HIS A 248 -5.36 33.97 5.74
C HIS A 248 -4.76 33.04 4.67
N SER A 249 -5.55 32.30 3.88
CA SER A 249 -5.04 31.31 2.91
C SER A 249 -4.46 31.88 1.61
N SER A 250 -4.74 33.15 1.25
CA SER A 250 -4.30 33.70 -0.03
C SER A 250 -2.79 34.00 -0.09
N SER A 251 -2.14 34.27 1.04
CA SER A 251 -0.72 34.65 1.08
C SER A 251 0.26 33.46 0.99
N LEU A 252 -0.22 32.24 1.25
CA LEU A 252 0.59 31.01 1.15
C LEU A 252 0.55 30.41 -0.26
N LEU A 253 -0.57 30.54 -1.00
CA LEU A 253 -0.64 30.09 -2.40
C LEU A 253 0.23 30.93 -3.36
N GLU A 254 0.29 32.25 -3.16
CA GLU A 254 1.15 33.13 -3.97
C GLU A 254 2.65 32.92 -3.67
N ASN A 255 2.99 32.52 -2.44
CA ASN A 255 4.37 32.16 -2.09
C ASN A 255 4.73 30.71 -2.48
N ALA A 256 3.76 29.79 -2.53
CA ALA A 256 3.95 28.43 -3.04
C ALA A 256 4.27 28.44 -4.55
N THR A 257 3.60 29.31 -5.32
CA THR A 257 3.88 29.51 -6.75
C THR A 257 5.19 30.24 -7.03
N ALA A 258 5.65 31.10 -6.11
CA ALA A 258 6.96 31.76 -6.21
C ALA A 258 8.13 30.84 -5.75
N SER A 259 7.91 29.96 -4.76
CA SER A 259 8.88 28.96 -4.30
C SER A 259 9.04 27.80 -5.29
N ALA A 260 7.95 27.41 -5.98
CA ALA A 260 7.97 26.45 -7.08
C ALA A 260 8.88 26.89 -8.25
N LYS A 261 9.18 28.19 -8.38
CA LYS A 261 10.11 28.72 -9.40
C LYS A 261 11.59 28.60 -9.04
N LYS A 262 11.97 28.09 -7.86
CA LYS A 262 13.36 28.21 -7.38
C LYS A 262 14.00 27.00 -6.66
N ARG A 263 13.42 25.80 -6.69
CA ARG A 263 13.96 24.66 -5.89
C ARG A 263 14.64 23.57 -6.71
N ALA A 264 15.75 23.09 -6.16
CA ALA A 264 16.68 22.13 -6.72
C ALA A 264 16.20 20.66 -6.62
N ILE A 265 14.93 20.41 -6.94
CA ILE A 265 14.55 19.19 -7.66
C ILE A 265 14.49 19.63 -9.12
N LYS A 266 15.66 19.71 -9.75
CA LYS A 266 15.71 19.71 -11.23
C LYS A 266 14.94 18.45 -11.63
N ALA A 267 13.93 18.60 -12.49
CA ALA A 267 13.21 17.48 -13.12
C ALA A 267 14.23 16.41 -13.58
N TYR A 268 14.44 15.39 -12.75
CA TYR A 268 15.27 14.25 -13.09
C TYR A 268 14.67 13.68 -14.37
N LYS A 269 15.48 13.57 -15.42
CA LYS A 269 15.02 13.12 -16.73
C LYS A 269 14.55 11.67 -16.73
N THR A 270 15.00 10.90 -15.73
CA THR A 270 14.65 9.50 -15.48
C THR A 270 13.44 9.34 -14.54
N LEU A 271 12.92 10.42 -13.94
CA LEU A 271 11.69 10.36 -13.18
C LEU A 271 10.46 10.63 -14.06
N PRO A 272 9.30 10.06 -13.72
CA PRO A 272 8.03 10.49 -14.30
C PRO A 272 7.75 11.97 -14.00
N ASP A 273 7.20 12.68 -14.98
CA ASP A 273 6.88 14.11 -14.86
C ASP A 273 5.88 14.43 -13.73
N ASP A 274 5.08 13.42 -13.32
CA ASP A 274 4.09 13.53 -12.24
C ASP A 274 4.52 12.85 -10.93
N TYR A 275 5.82 12.55 -10.77
CA TYR A 275 6.36 12.11 -9.48
C TYR A 275 6.24 13.23 -8.44
N PRO A 276 5.73 12.95 -7.23
CA PRO A 276 5.51 14.00 -6.24
C PRO A 276 6.83 14.53 -5.67
N ALA A 277 6.93 15.86 -5.56
CA ALA A 277 8.11 16.52 -5.03
C ALA A 277 8.17 16.39 -3.51
N VAL A 278 9.37 16.13 -2.97
CA VAL A 278 9.63 16.10 -1.53
C VAL A 278 10.47 17.31 -1.14
N ASP A 279 9.88 18.19 -0.33
CA ASP A 279 10.51 19.40 0.15
C ASP A 279 11.13 19.18 1.54
N VAL A 280 12.41 19.51 1.68
CA VAL A 280 13.10 19.56 2.97
C VAL A 280 12.78 20.88 3.66
N LEU A 281 12.01 20.81 4.76
CA LEU A 281 11.64 21.96 5.59
C LEU A 281 12.69 22.23 6.68
N VAL A 282 13.22 21.15 7.28
CA VAL A 282 14.37 21.18 8.19
C VAL A 282 15.39 20.17 7.69
N PRO A 283 16.63 20.59 7.34
CA PRO A 283 17.64 19.68 6.80
C PRO A 283 18.19 18.74 7.87
N PRO A 284 18.73 17.58 7.47
CA PRO A 284 19.33 16.63 8.39
C PRO A 284 20.52 17.24 9.13
N VAL A 285 20.61 16.95 10.42
CA VAL A 285 21.70 17.39 11.30
C VAL A 285 22.71 16.26 11.44
N LYS A 286 23.89 16.45 10.85
CA LYS A 286 24.97 15.45 10.87
C LYS A 286 25.27 14.95 12.29
N GLY A 287 25.23 13.63 12.47
CA GLY A 287 25.48 12.95 13.75
C GLY A 287 24.32 13.02 14.76
N LYS A 288 23.19 13.62 14.39
CA LYS A 288 21.95 13.63 15.19
C LYS A 288 20.78 12.97 14.47
N THR A 289 20.61 13.24 13.17
CA THR A 289 19.61 12.55 12.34
C THR A 289 20.01 11.08 12.22
N ALA A 290 19.05 10.17 12.36
CA ALA A 290 19.27 8.75 12.19
C ALA A 290 19.68 8.42 10.75
N ASP A 291 20.39 7.33 10.55
CA ASP A 291 20.63 6.77 9.21
C ASP A 291 19.37 6.00 8.72
N GLY A 292 19.32 5.68 7.43
CA GLY A 292 18.24 4.93 6.81
C GLY A 292 17.40 5.75 5.83
N VAL A 293 16.36 5.14 5.28
CA VAL A 293 15.48 5.73 4.26
C VAL A 293 14.06 5.87 4.78
N ILE A 294 13.33 6.84 4.23
CA ILE A 294 11.95 7.16 4.60
C ILE A 294 11.03 6.48 3.60
N ILE A 295 10.16 5.60 4.10
CA ILE A 295 9.25 4.77 3.31
C ILE A 295 7.82 5.26 3.55
N PHE A 296 7.09 5.53 2.47
CA PHE A 296 5.74 6.05 2.55
C PHE A 296 4.97 5.92 1.22
N ALA A 297 3.64 5.95 1.33
CA ALA A 297 2.75 6.06 0.18
C ALA A 297 2.19 7.49 0.13
N PRO A 298 2.54 8.28 -0.91
CA PRO A 298 1.87 9.53 -1.22
C PRO A 298 0.35 9.31 -1.31
N LEU A 299 -0.36 9.95 -0.40
CA LEU A 299 -1.79 10.01 -0.41
C LEU A 299 -2.28 11.25 -1.15
N ARG A 300 -3.42 11.01 -1.78
CA ARG A 300 -4.14 11.86 -2.71
C ARG A 300 -4.27 13.32 -2.26
N ASP A 301 -3.98 14.25 -3.18
CA ASP A 301 -4.58 15.59 -3.14
C ASP A 301 -5.95 15.53 -3.86
N PRO A 302 -7.06 15.95 -3.22
CA PRO A 302 -8.39 15.98 -3.84
C PRO A 302 -8.52 16.87 -5.07
N LEU A 303 -7.67 17.88 -5.19
CA LEU A 303 -7.80 18.96 -6.18
C LEU A 303 -6.93 18.75 -7.41
N ILE A 304 -6.03 17.75 -7.41
CA ILE A 304 -5.06 17.54 -8.48
C ILE A 304 -5.08 16.09 -8.94
N SER A 305 -5.17 15.85 -10.24
CA SER A 305 -5.09 14.49 -10.80
C SER A 305 -3.64 14.09 -11.08
N VAL A 306 -3.10 13.12 -10.34
CA VAL A 306 -1.76 12.53 -10.42
C VAL A 306 -1.84 11.00 -10.25
N HIS A 307 -0.83 10.28 -10.74
CA HIS A 307 -0.73 8.85 -10.47
C HIS A 307 -0.39 8.59 -9.02
N GLN A 308 -0.68 7.37 -8.58
CA GLN A 308 -0.32 6.92 -7.24
C GLN A 308 1.08 6.33 -7.22
N TYR A 309 1.72 6.50 -6.07
CA TYR A 309 3.08 6.06 -5.89
C TYR A 309 3.24 5.25 -4.61
N LEU A 310 4.15 4.29 -4.64
CA LEU A 310 4.95 3.92 -3.48
C LEU A 310 6.27 4.68 -3.59
N SER A 311 6.75 5.23 -2.48
CA SER A 311 7.96 6.06 -2.48
C SER A 311 8.89 5.68 -1.33
N ILE A 312 10.18 5.63 -1.67
CA ILE A 312 11.29 5.60 -0.70
C ILE A 312 12.19 6.78 -1.02
N VAL A 313 12.51 7.60 -0.03
CA VAL A 313 13.41 8.76 -0.16
C VAL A 313 14.49 8.73 0.92
N ASP A 314 15.59 9.43 0.67
CA ASP A 314 16.63 9.64 1.69
C ASP A 314 16.35 10.87 2.58
N GLU A 315 17.24 11.19 3.53
CA GLU A 315 17.09 12.36 4.39
C GLU A 315 17.21 13.72 3.68
N HIS A 316 17.61 13.73 2.40
CA HIS A 316 17.67 14.92 1.56
C HIS A 316 16.42 15.09 0.70
N GLY A 317 15.44 14.17 0.82
CA GLY A 317 14.24 14.15 0.00
C GLY A 317 14.49 13.64 -1.42
N GLU A 318 15.66 13.07 -1.71
CA GLU A 318 15.93 12.46 -3.01
C GLU A 318 15.28 11.07 -3.09
N PRO A 319 14.67 10.70 -4.23
CA PRO A 319 14.17 9.35 -4.42
C PRO A 319 15.29 8.32 -4.28
N VAL A 320 14.96 7.21 -3.63
CA VAL A 320 15.77 5.99 -3.62
C VAL A 320 15.07 4.95 -4.49
N TRP A 321 13.76 4.80 -4.32
CA TRP A 321 12.91 3.94 -5.11
C TRP A 321 11.51 4.51 -5.26
N TYR A 322 10.85 4.23 -6.38
CA TYR A 322 9.41 4.44 -6.52
C TYR A 322 8.74 3.34 -7.35
N HIS A 323 7.45 3.13 -7.09
CA HIS A 323 6.56 2.38 -7.98
C HIS A 323 5.38 3.27 -8.35
N ARG A 324 5.16 3.46 -9.65
CA ARG A 324 4.06 4.27 -10.19
C ARG A 324 2.93 3.35 -10.65
N PHE A 325 1.77 3.44 -10.00
CA PHE A 325 0.60 2.70 -10.44
C PHE A 325 0.01 3.32 -11.71
N PRO A 326 -0.67 2.54 -12.57
CA PRO A 326 -1.31 3.04 -13.79
C PRO A 326 -2.55 3.90 -13.49
N HIS A 327 -3.10 3.80 -12.29
CA HIS A 327 -4.29 4.53 -11.87
C HIS A 327 -3.92 5.96 -11.48
N VAL A 328 -4.61 6.92 -12.09
CA VAL A 328 -4.69 8.29 -11.58
C VAL A 328 -5.75 8.38 -10.51
N ASN A 329 -5.58 9.31 -9.58
CA ASN A 329 -6.62 9.64 -8.64
C ASN A 329 -7.82 10.33 -9.32
N GLU A 330 -9.01 9.79 -9.09
CA GLU A 330 -10.29 10.33 -9.58
C GLU A 330 -11.07 10.97 -8.41
N LYS A 331 -10.74 12.23 -8.04
CA LYS A 331 -11.36 12.99 -6.92
C LYS A 331 -11.30 12.26 -5.55
N TRP A 332 -12.17 12.65 -4.60
CA TRP A 332 -12.33 12.04 -3.27
C TRP A 332 -12.56 10.52 -3.24
N HIS A 333 -12.91 9.91 -4.37
CA HIS A 333 -13.53 8.58 -4.46
C HIS A 333 -12.68 7.53 -5.20
N GLY A 334 -11.44 7.84 -5.58
CA GLY A 334 -10.53 6.86 -6.20
C GLY A 334 -9.78 5.99 -5.18
N TRP A 335 -9.29 4.83 -5.64
CA TRP A 335 -8.34 3.96 -4.90
C TRP A 335 -7.16 4.78 -4.36
N SER A 336 -6.57 4.41 -3.21
CA SER A 336 -5.31 4.97 -2.71
C SER A 336 -4.48 3.92 -2.00
N THR A 337 -3.26 3.68 -2.49
CA THR A 337 -2.30 2.85 -1.75
C THR A 337 -1.93 3.50 -0.42
N ARG A 338 -1.82 2.68 0.61
CA ARG A 338 -1.68 3.04 2.03
C ARG A 338 -0.76 2.05 2.72
N ASP A 339 -0.27 2.49 3.89
CA ASP A 339 0.51 1.70 4.84
C ASP A 339 1.73 0.99 4.22
N PHE A 340 2.44 1.69 3.32
CA PHE A 340 3.71 1.23 2.77
C PHE A 340 4.82 1.35 3.81
N LYS A 341 5.32 0.22 4.29
CA LYS A 341 6.34 0.15 5.35
C LYS A 341 7.12 -1.16 5.32
N MET A 342 8.24 -1.20 6.05
CA MET A 342 8.97 -2.43 6.32
C MET A 342 8.33 -3.18 7.49
N GLN A 343 8.32 -4.51 7.38
CA GLN A 343 7.79 -5.45 8.36
C GLN A 343 8.91 -6.07 9.20
N GLN A 344 8.58 -6.80 10.28
CA GLN A 344 9.58 -7.29 11.22
C GLN A 344 10.54 -8.33 10.63
N ASN A 345 10.12 -9.05 9.59
CA ASN A 345 10.97 -9.98 8.84
C ASN A 345 11.90 -9.28 7.82
N GLY A 346 11.83 -7.95 7.70
CA GLY A 346 12.64 -7.17 6.78
C GLY A 346 12.09 -7.07 5.35
N LEU A 347 10.86 -7.54 5.09
CA LEU A 347 10.17 -7.32 3.80
C LEU A 347 9.35 -6.03 3.83
N LEU A 348 8.98 -5.52 2.65
CA LEU A 348 8.03 -4.40 2.54
C LEU A 348 6.61 -4.92 2.37
N SER A 349 5.62 -4.13 2.80
CA SER A 349 4.21 -4.41 2.50
C SER A 349 3.46 -3.14 2.13
N HIS A 350 2.41 -3.27 1.32
CA HIS A 350 1.41 -2.22 1.09
C HIS A 350 0.05 -2.82 0.72
N VAL A 351 -1.02 -2.03 0.80
CA VAL A 351 -2.32 -2.43 0.23
C VAL A 351 -2.24 -2.51 -1.29
N SER A 352 -2.76 -3.59 -1.88
CA SER A 352 -2.71 -3.83 -3.32
C SER A 352 -3.89 -3.19 -4.05
N ASP A 353 -3.68 -2.73 -5.29
CA ASP A 353 -4.73 -2.30 -6.21
C ASP A 353 -5.63 -3.45 -6.67
N ARG A 354 -5.14 -4.69 -6.52
CA ARG A 354 -5.90 -5.93 -6.76
C ARG A 354 -6.71 -6.40 -5.53
N GLY A 355 -6.78 -5.57 -4.48
CA GLY A 355 -7.30 -5.94 -3.16
C GLY A 355 -6.32 -6.79 -2.38
N GLY A 356 -6.48 -6.91 -1.06
CA GLY A 356 -5.49 -7.58 -0.21
C GLY A 356 -4.21 -6.77 -0.01
N TRP A 357 -3.16 -7.47 0.42
CA TRP A 357 -1.86 -6.91 0.79
C TRP A 357 -0.74 -7.55 -0.03
N SER A 358 0.08 -6.72 -0.66
CA SER A 358 1.27 -7.14 -1.41
C SER A 358 2.49 -7.06 -0.50
N VAL A 359 3.33 -8.10 -0.51
CA VAL A 359 4.59 -8.18 0.23
C VAL A 359 5.74 -8.25 -0.76
N LEU A 360 6.70 -7.33 -0.63
CA LEU A 360 7.81 -7.16 -1.57
C LEU A 360 9.16 -7.49 -0.91
N ASP A 361 10.05 -8.08 -1.69
CA ASP A 361 11.42 -8.36 -1.25
C ASP A 361 12.40 -7.19 -1.53
N HIS A 362 13.69 -7.41 -1.28
CA HIS A 362 14.75 -6.44 -1.53
C HIS A 362 15.01 -6.15 -3.02
N SER A 363 14.41 -6.91 -3.93
CA SER A 363 14.39 -6.62 -5.37
C SER A 363 13.13 -5.85 -5.80
N TYR A 364 12.25 -5.54 -4.85
CA TYR A 364 10.95 -4.89 -5.03
C TYR A 364 9.94 -5.73 -5.82
N GLU A 365 10.18 -7.04 -5.90
CA GLU A 365 9.27 -8.00 -6.52
C GLU A 365 8.28 -8.53 -5.47
N GLU A 366 7.04 -8.76 -5.89
CA GLU A 366 6.02 -9.32 -5.01
C GLU A 366 6.29 -10.80 -4.75
N VAL A 367 6.48 -11.16 -3.48
CA VAL A 367 6.74 -12.53 -3.04
C VAL A 367 5.54 -13.18 -2.37
N ARG A 368 4.57 -12.39 -1.91
CA ARG A 368 3.33 -12.87 -1.30
C ARG A 368 2.19 -11.87 -1.52
N HIS A 369 1.00 -12.37 -1.85
CA HIS A 369 -0.21 -11.56 -2.00
C HIS A 369 -1.33 -12.15 -1.12
N ILE A 370 -1.75 -11.39 -0.11
CA ILE A 370 -2.49 -11.90 1.04
C ILE A 370 -3.88 -11.28 1.10
N PHE A 371 -4.90 -12.11 1.27
CA PHE A 371 -6.29 -11.69 1.42
C PHE A 371 -6.85 -12.12 2.77
N PRO A 372 -7.76 -11.33 3.36
CA PRO A 372 -8.59 -11.85 4.43
C PRO A 372 -9.39 -13.07 3.96
N LYS A 373 -9.62 -14.01 4.87
CA LYS A 373 -10.37 -15.25 4.63
C LYS A 373 -11.87 -15.06 4.81
N ASN A 374 -12.62 -16.11 4.52
CA ASN A 374 -14.06 -16.19 4.84
C ASN A 374 -14.91 -15.08 4.19
N GLY A 375 -14.48 -14.59 3.02
CA GLY A 375 -15.22 -13.60 2.24
C GLY A 375 -15.24 -12.19 2.81
N TYR A 376 -14.38 -11.86 3.77
CA TYR A 376 -14.24 -10.47 4.22
C TYR A 376 -13.50 -9.61 3.19
N ILE A 377 -13.72 -8.29 3.26
CA ILE A 377 -13.06 -7.31 2.39
C ILE A 377 -11.87 -6.73 3.14
N THR A 378 -10.74 -6.54 2.46
CA THR A 378 -9.53 -5.98 3.06
C THR A 378 -9.79 -4.60 3.63
N ASN A 379 -9.45 -4.40 4.92
CA ASN A 379 -9.26 -3.08 5.49
C ASN A 379 -7.81 -2.68 5.25
N ASP A 380 -7.63 -1.47 4.75
CA ASP A 380 -6.38 -0.95 4.20
C ASP A 380 -5.62 -0.01 5.17
N HIS A 381 -5.99 -0.03 6.45
CA HIS A 381 -5.38 0.82 7.47
C HIS A 381 -4.12 0.22 8.10
N ASP A 382 -4.05 -1.10 8.29
CA ASP A 382 -2.90 -1.69 8.95
C ASP A 382 -2.70 -3.17 8.61
N PHE A 383 -1.43 -3.51 8.44
CA PHE A 383 -0.92 -4.86 8.26
C PHE A 383 0.38 -5.04 9.04
N GLN A 384 0.47 -6.15 9.76
CA GLN A 384 1.66 -6.53 10.51
C GLN A 384 2.11 -7.93 10.09
N MET A 385 3.40 -8.09 9.83
CA MET A 385 4.03 -9.37 9.58
C MET A 385 5.15 -9.60 10.58
N SER A 386 5.10 -10.75 11.25
CA SER A 386 6.10 -11.15 12.25
C SER A 386 7.37 -11.67 11.58
N LYS A 387 8.41 -11.91 12.38
CA LYS A 387 9.67 -12.52 11.92
C LYS A 387 9.52 -13.93 11.36
N ASP A 388 8.47 -14.64 11.76
CA ASP A 388 8.16 -16.02 11.33
C ASP A 388 7.08 -16.06 10.24
N ASP A 389 6.89 -14.95 9.52
CA ASP A 389 5.96 -14.75 8.42
C ASP A 389 4.47 -14.92 8.77
N HIS A 390 4.11 -14.90 10.06
CA HIS A 390 2.71 -14.76 10.47
C HIS A 390 2.22 -13.36 10.17
N VAL A 391 0.93 -13.25 9.88
CA VAL A 391 0.28 -12.00 9.50
C VAL A 391 -0.86 -11.69 10.43
N LEU A 392 -0.95 -10.44 10.87
CA LEU A 392 -2.12 -9.87 11.50
C LEU A 392 -2.68 -8.80 10.56
N LEU A 393 -3.93 -8.97 10.15
CA LEU A 393 -4.59 -8.05 9.22
C LEU A 393 -5.99 -7.66 9.70
N LEU A 394 -6.45 -6.53 9.18
CA LEU A 394 -7.79 -6.02 9.39
C LEU A 394 -8.68 -6.31 8.17
N ALA A 395 -9.97 -6.53 8.40
CA ALA A 395 -10.96 -6.69 7.37
C ALA A 395 -12.27 -5.96 7.73
N TYR A 396 -13.01 -5.47 6.73
CA TYR A 396 -14.33 -4.86 6.92
C TYR A 396 -15.41 -5.93 7.02
N ASP A 397 -16.41 -5.69 7.87
CA ASP A 397 -17.58 -6.54 8.02
C ASP A 397 -18.86 -5.69 8.07
N TYR A 398 -19.61 -5.67 6.97
CA TYR A 398 -20.75 -4.77 6.79
C TYR A 398 -22.07 -5.44 7.18
N ARG A 399 -22.95 -4.69 7.85
CA ARG A 399 -24.33 -5.10 8.12
C ARG A 399 -25.30 -4.19 7.38
N GLU A 400 -26.18 -4.80 6.58
CA GLU A 400 -27.13 -4.08 5.73
C GLU A 400 -28.49 -3.90 6.42
N ASN A 401 -29.15 -2.77 6.17
CA ASN A 401 -30.49 -2.44 6.68
C ASN A 401 -30.63 -2.46 8.22
N MET A 402 -29.67 -1.88 8.93
CA MET A 402 -29.83 -1.62 10.36
C MET A 402 -30.64 -0.35 10.61
N ASP A 403 -31.60 -0.40 11.54
CA ASP A 403 -32.34 0.79 11.95
C ASP A 403 -31.49 1.67 12.87
N MET A 404 -31.11 2.85 12.35
CA MET A 404 -30.34 3.86 13.07
C MET A 404 -31.12 5.16 13.29
N THR A 405 -32.45 5.15 13.16
CA THR A 405 -33.30 6.33 13.35
C THR A 405 -33.16 6.94 14.75
N TRP A 406 -32.96 6.11 15.77
CA TRP A 406 -32.68 6.52 17.15
C TRP A 406 -31.39 7.35 17.30
N ARG A 407 -30.48 7.29 16.32
CA ARG A 407 -29.21 8.02 16.26
C ARG A 407 -29.18 9.07 15.14
N GLY A 408 -30.34 9.43 14.60
CA GLY A 408 -30.47 10.41 13.51
C GLY A 408 -30.11 9.86 12.12
N GLY A 409 -29.94 8.55 11.97
CA GLY A 409 -29.72 7.87 10.70
C GLY A 409 -31.00 7.40 10.02
N SER A 410 -30.84 6.58 8.98
CA SER A 410 -31.93 5.94 8.22
C SER A 410 -32.37 4.62 8.89
N PRO A 411 -33.63 4.17 8.71
CA PRO A 411 -34.05 2.82 9.10
C PRO A 411 -33.38 1.73 8.25
N HIS A 412 -32.72 2.09 7.14
CA HIS A 412 -32.00 1.20 6.24
C HIS A 412 -30.51 1.58 6.17
N THR A 413 -29.87 1.71 7.32
CA THR A 413 -28.45 2.12 7.37
C THR A 413 -27.54 0.91 7.16
N LYS A 414 -26.54 1.06 6.30
CA LYS A 414 -25.41 0.13 6.19
C LYS A 414 -24.38 0.49 7.25
N VAL A 415 -24.08 -0.45 8.14
CA VAL A 415 -23.16 -0.21 9.26
C VAL A 415 -21.89 -1.02 9.07
N MET A 416 -20.75 -0.35 9.19
CA MET A 416 -19.43 -0.95 9.06
C MET A 416 -18.92 -1.38 10.44
N GLY A 417 -18.67 -2.68 10.59
CA GLY A 417 -17.82 -3.25 11.63
C GLY A 417 -16.49 -3.73 11.02
N PHE A 418 -15.74 -4.49 11.81
CA PHE A 418 -14.47 -5.06 11.38
C PHE A 418 -14.20 -6.44 11.98
N VAL A 419 -13.28 -7.14 11.33
CA VAL A 419 -12.71 -8.42 11.75
C VAL A 419 -11.19 -8.27 11.80
N ILE A 420 -10.55 -8.94 12.75
CA ILE A 420 -9.10 -9.11 12.83
C ILE A 420 -8.80 -10.57 12.54
N GLN A 421 -7.86 -10.84 11.64
CA GLN A 421 -7.41 -12.21 11.36
C GLN A 421 -5.92 -12.34 11.61
N GLU A 422 -5.53 -13.46 12.20
CA GLU A 422 -4.16 -13.94 12.16
C GLU A 422 -4.05 -15.08 11.15
N LEU A 423 -3.10 -14.96 10.23
CA LEU A 423 -2.75 -16.00 9.27
C LEU A 423 -1.33 -16.52 9.56
N ASP A 424 -1.11 -17.82 9.35
CA ASP A 424 0.23 -18.40 9.41
C ASP A 424 1.09 -18.05 8.17
N ASP A 425 2.29 -18.60 8.09
CA ASP A 425 3.24 -18.42 6.99
C ASP A 425 2.76 -18.98 5.65
N LYS A 426 1.68 -19.78 5.65
CA LYS A 426 1.07 -20.39 4.47
C LYS A 426 -0.29 -19.77 4.15
N ASP A 427 -0.59 -18.61 4.74
CA ASP A 427 -1.88 -17.93 4.63
C ASP A 427 -3.06 -18.73 5.19
N ASN A 428 -2.88 -19.71 6.08
CA ASN A 428 -4.00 -20.37 6.74
C ASN A 428 -4.52 -19.52 7.90
N LEU A 429 -5.84 -19.42 8.06
CA LEU A 429 -6.45 -18.74 9.19
C LEU A 429 -6.16 -19.50 10.48
N VAL A 430 -5.58 -18.84 11.49
CA VAL A 430 -5.30 -19.45 12.80
C VAL A 430 -6.01 -18.75 13.95
N TRP A 431 -6.48 -17.53 13.76
CA TRP A 431 -7.27 -16.79 14.74
C TRP A 431 -8.15 -15.73 14.06
N GLN A 432 -9.36 -15.48 14.59
CA GLN A 432 -10.28 -14.50 14.03
C GLN A 432 -11.17 -13.84 15.10
N TRP A 433 -11.10 -12.53 15.24
CA TRP A 433 -11.91 -11.78 16.21
C TRP A 433 -12.86 -10.82 15.50
N ASN A 434 -14.16 -10.88 15.82
CA ASN A 434 -15.18 -10.05 15.18
C ASN A 434 -15.69 -8.96 16.14
N SER A 435 -15.59 -7.70 15.72
CA SER A 435 -16.08 -6.55 16.49
C SER A 435 -17.54 -6.68 16.91
N TRP A 436 -18.39 -7.29 16.08
CA TRP A 436 -19.80 -7.42 16.37
C TRP A 436 -20.12 -8.36 17.52
N ASP A 437 -19.27 -9.36 17.75
CA ASP A 437 -19.44 -10.36 18.78
C ASP A 437 -18.86 -9.91 20.13
N HIS A 438 -18.01 -8.87 20.13
CA HIS A 438 -17.24 -8.49 21.32
C HIS A 438 -17.42 -7.02 21.74
N LEU A 439 -17.82 -6.11 20.85
CA LEU A 439 -18.00 -4.67 21.14
C LEU A 439 -19.47 -4.27 21.22
N HIS A 440 -20.23 -5.00 22.03
CA HIS A 440 -21.60 -4.64 22.35
C HIS A 440 -21.65 -3.22 22.96
N GLY A 441 -22.57 -2.38 22.48
CA GLY A 441 -22.66 -0.97 22.87
C GLY A 441 -21.82 -0.01 22.02
N GLY A 442 -21.06 -0.51 21.04
CA GLY A 442 -20.23 0.32 20.16
C GLY A 442 -21.03 1.34 19.35
N LEU A 443 -22.25 0.97 18.93
CA LEU A 443 -23.16 1.85 18.17
C LEU A 443 -23.58 3.07 18.98
N GLU A 444 -23.87 2.88 20.26
CA GLU A 444 -24.31 3.89 21.22
C GLU A 444 -23.14 4.79 21.63
N LYS A 445 -21.97 4.19 21.87
CA LYS A 445 -20.77 4.86 22.39
C LYS A 445 -19.95 5.59 21.34
N SER A 446 -20.18 5.31 20.05
CA SER A 446 -19.48 5.99 18.96
C SER A 446 -19.53 7.51 19.13
N GLN A 447 -18.43 8.18 18.81
CA GLN A 447 -18.35 9.63 18.72
C GLN A 447 -18.68 10.12 17.30
N ASN A 448 -18.69 9.21 16.33
CA ASN A 448 -19.18 9.47 14.99
C ASN A 448 -20.72 9.34 14.90
N LYS A 449 -21.30 9.84 13.82
CA LYS A 449 -22.74 9.77 13.54
C LYS A 449 -23.02 9.06 12.21
N PRO A 450 -24.18 8.40 12.07
CA PRO A 450 -24.65 7.94 10.78
C PRO A 450 -24.80 9.12 9.82
N ASP A 451 -24.46 8.90 8.55
CA ASP A 451 -24.64 9.88 7.49
C ASP A 451 -24.92 9.20 6.15
N GLY A 452 -25.83 9.78 5.36
CA GLY A 452 -26.14 9.28 4.02
C GLY A 452 -26.59 7.82 3.93
N GLY A 453 -27.14 7.25 5.01
CA GLY A 453 -27.50 5.82 5.07
C GLY A 453 -26.31 4.89 5.35
N PHE A 454 -25.15 5.43 5.71
CA PHE A 454 -23.96 4.69 6.10
C PHE A 454 -23.54 5.05 7.54
N PHE A 455 -22.97 4.10 8.28
CA PHE A 455 -22.42 4.37 9.60
C PHE A 455 -21.15 3.58 9.88
N ASP A 456 -20.03 4.29 9.88
CA ASP A 456 -18.76 3.78 10.43
C ASP A 456 -18.66 4.17 11.90
N HIS A 457 -18.97 3.23 12.78
CA HIS A 457 -19.15 3.48 14.20
C HIS A 457 -17.88 3.24 15.04
N LEU A 458 -16.93 2.43 14.55
CA LEU A 458 -15.73 2.04 15.29
C LEU A 458 -14.44 2.56 14.66
N HIS A 459 -14.32 2.43 13.33
CA HIS A 459 -13.15 2.82 12.54
C HIS A 459 -11.83 2.31 13.14
N VAL A 460 -11.62 0.99 13.07
CA VAL A 460 -10.34 0.39 13.43
C VAL A 460 -9.26 0.85 12.45
N ASN A 461 -8.13 1.34 12.96
CA ASN A 461 -7.07 1.90 12.12
C ASN A 461 -5.67 1.40 12.44
N SER A 462 -5.50 0.62 13.51
CA SER A 462 -4.25 -0.07 13.78
C SER A 462 -4.47 -1.36 14.57
N ALA A 463 -3.63 -2.35 14.33
CA ALA A 463 -3.54 -3.60 15.08
C ALA A 463 -2.08 -4.02 15.23
N CYS A 464 -1.71 -4.61 16.36
CA CYS A 464 -0.41 -5.24 16.55
C CYS A 464 -0.47 -6.35 17.61
N TRP A 465 0.46 -7.29 17.54
CA TRP A 465 0.71 -8.18 18.67
C TRP A 465 1.35 -7.37 19.81
N THR A 466 0.99 -7.73 21.04
CA THR A 466 1.65 -7.22 22.24
C THR A 466 2.79 -8.15 22.66
N PRO A 467 3.77 -7.66 23.43
CA PRO A 467 4.91 -8.48 23.90
C PRO A 467 4.50 -9.74 24.68
N ASP A 468 3.34 -9.72 25.34
CA ASP A 468 2.77 -10.85 26.06
C ASP A 468 1.88 -11.78 25.20
N GLY A 469 1.93 -11.64 23.87
CA GLY A 469 1.25 -12.55 22.93
C GLY A 469 -0.26 -12.32 22.79
N HIS A 470 -0.72 -11.10 23.12
CA HIS A 470 -2.10 -10.64 22.94
C HIS A 470 -2.19 -9.69 21.75
N VAL A 471 -3.36 -9.11 21.49
CA VAL A 471 -3.58 -8.21 20.36
C VAL A 471 -4.02 -6.84 20.87
N LEU A 472 -3.42 -5.77 20.37
CA LEU A 472 -3.81 -4.40 20.65
C LEU A 472 -4.40 -3.76 19.40
N ILE A 473 -5.53 -3.07 19.52
CA ILE A 473 -6.12 -2.31 18.40
C ILE A 473 -6.49 -0.88 18.79
N SER A 474 -6.53 0.00 17.79
CA SER A 474 -6.99 1.40 17.92
C SER A 474 -8.34 1.60 17.24
N LEU A 475 -9.30 2.15 17.99
CA LEU A 475 -10.68 2.44 17.55
C LEU A 475 -10.88 3.95 17.52
N ARG A 476 -10.77 4.54 16.33
CA ARG A 476 -10.78 5.99 16.13
C ARG A 476 -12.08 6.62 16.63
N HIS A 477 -13.23 6.06 16.25
CA HIS A 477 -14.52 6.65 16.56
C HIS A 477 -14.97 6.41 18.00
N LEU A 478 -14.20 5.68 18.80
CA LEU A 478 -14.37 5.61 20.25
C LEU A 478 -13.33 6.42 21.02
N SER A 479 -12.32 6.99 20.36
CA SER A 479 -11.13 7.55 21.02
C SER A 479 -10.50 6.56 22.01
N GLN A 480 -10.43 5.30 21.63
CA GLN A 480 -10.12 4.19 22.54
C GLN A 480 -9.12 3.21 21.93
N VAL A 481 -8.17 2.76 22.74
CA VAL A 481 -7.25 1.66 22.42
C VAL A 481 -7.65 0.47 23.31
N ILE A 482 -7.78 -0.73 22.73
CA ILE A 482 -8.16 -1.92 23.51
C ILE A 482 -7.13 -3.03 23.36
N LYS A 483 -6.92 -3.80 24.42
CA LYS A 483 -6.11 -5.02 24.41
C LYS A 483 -7.04 -6.23 24.50
N ILE A 484 -6.85 -7.19 23.60
CA ILE A 484 -7.64 -8.39 23.42
C ILE A 484 -6.78 -9.59 23.77
N ASN A 485 -7.26 -10.43 24.69
CA ASN A 485 -6.61 -11.69 25.01
C ASN A 485 -6.77 -12.65 23.83
N ARG A 486 -5.68 -12.89 23.09
CA ARG A 486 -5.67 -13.80 21.94
C ARG A 486 -6.13 -15.23 22.28
N LYS A 487 -5.89 -15.70 23.52
CA LYS A 487 -6.24 -17.07 23.95
C LYS A 487 -7.73 -17.24 24.27
N THR A 488 -8.43 -16.17 24.64
CA THR A 488 -9.83 -16.24 25.09
C THR A 488 -10.79 -15.38 24.27
N GLY A 489 -10.29 -14.47 23.43
CA GLY A 489 -11.08 -13.47 22.72
C GLY A 489 -11.60 -12.33 23.61
N ALA A 490 -11.37 -12.38 24.92
CA ALA A 490 -11.86 -11.37 25.85
C ALA A 490 -11.11 -10.04 25.72
N ILE A 491 -11.83 -8.92 25.85
CA ILE A 491 -11.21 -7.61 26.03
C ILE A 491 -10.62 -7.56 27.44
N MET A 492 -9.31 -7.36 27.54
CA MET A 492 -8.58 -7.30 28.81
C MET A 492 -8.74 -5.93 29.46
N TRP A 493 -8.62 -4.87 28.67
CA TRP A 493 -8.80 -3.50 29.11
C TRP A 493 -9.02 -2.54 27.93
N LYS A 494 -9.53 -1.35 28.26
CA LYS A 494 -9.81 -0.23 27.36
C LYS A 494 -9.14 1.04 27.85
N LEU A 495 -8.22 1.60 27.07
CA LEU A 495 -7.57 2.88 27.34
C LEU A 495 -8.31 4.01 26.61
N GLY A 496 -8.85 4.97 27.37
CA GLY A 496 -9.56 6.12 26.83
C GLY A 496 -10.99 5.82 26.38
N GLY A 497 -11.62 6.81 25.75
CA GLY A 497 -12.99 6.73 25.29
C GLY A 497 -14.06 6.83 26.39
N PRO A 498 -15.35 6.67 26.03
CA PRO A 498 -16.48 6.92 26.92
C PRO A 498 -16.64 5.88 28.05
N ASP A 499 -16.08 4.69 27.89
CA ASP A 499 -16.11 3.58 28.86
C ASP A 499 -14.71 3.01 29.12
N GLY A 500 -13.67 3.86 29.10
CA GLY A 500 -12.30 3.47 29.38
C GLY A 500 -12.06 3.09 30.84
N ASP A 501 -11.20 2.10 31.05
CA ASP A 501 -10.84 1.56 32.38
C ASP A 501 -9.75 2.40 33.07
N PHE A 502 -8.91 3.08 32.28
CA PHE A 502 -7.71 3.75 32.77
C PHE A 502 -7.97 5.18 33.22
N THR A 503 -7.34 5.54 34.35
CA THR A 503 -7.15 6.94 34.73
C THR A 503 -5.85 7.48 34.14
N PHE A 504 -5.92 8.62 33.46
CA PHE A 504 -4.72 9.32 32.99
C PHE A 504 -4.09 10.14 34.12
N HIS A 505 -2.81 9.91 34.40
CA HIS A 505 -2.12 10.58 35.50
C HIS A 505 -1.90 12.08 35.20
N GLY A 506 -2.35 12.94 36.13
CA GLY A 506 -2.15 14.39 36.04
C GLY A 506 -3.29 15.10 35.30
N LYS A 507 -2.95 15.99 34.37
CA LYS A 507 -3.92 16.73 33.53
C LYS A 507 -3.90 16.27 32.07
N ASP A 508 -3.46 15.05 31.82
CA ASP A 508 -3.42 14.52 30.46
C ASP A 508 -4.86 14.23 29.99
N PRO A 509 -5.27 14.71 28.80
CA PRO A 509 -6.64 14.53 28.32
C PRO A 509 -6.91 13.11 27.77
N GLY A 510 -5.89 12.26 27.69
CA GLY A 510 -5.97 10.98 26.97
C GLY A 510 -6.04 11.16 25.45
N PRO A 511 -6.14 10.04 24.71
CA PRO A 511 -6.23 10.06 23.25
C PRO A 511 -7.59 10.59 22.78
N SER A 512 -7.60 11.22 21.60
CA SER A 512 -8.83 11.58 20.91
C SER A 512 -8.69 11.29 19.41
N TRP A 513 -9.52 10.38 18.91
CA TRP A 513 -9.57 9.95 17.51
C TRP A 513 -8.21 9.48 16.96
N GLN A 514 -7.45 8.78 17.80
CA GLN A 514 -6.04 8.43 17.59
C GLN A 514 -5.80 7.40 16.47
N HIS A 515 -4.54 7.34 16.03
CA HIS A 515 -4.01 6.38 15.07
C HIS A 515 -2.75 5.69 15.59
N ASP A 516 -2.39 4.59 14.93
CA ASP A 516 -1.06 3.95 15.01
C ASP A 516 -0.64 3.60 16.45
N SER A 517 -1.55 2.96 17.18
CA SER A 517 -1.27 2.53 18.56
C SER A 517 -0.42 1.25 18.57
N ARG A 518 0.71 1.29 19.28
CA ARG A 518 1.67 0.18 19.43
C ARG A 518 2.05 -0.02 20.89
N LEU A 519 2.10 -1.28 21.34
CA LEU A 519 2.66 -1.64 22.65
C LEU A 519 4.04 -2.27 22.42
N HIS A 520 5.07 -1.68 23.02
CA HIS A 520 6.47 -2.05 22.81
C HIS A 520 6.96 -3.03 23.88
N GLU A 521 8.04 -3.74 23.59
CA GLU A 521 8.67 -4.77 24.47
C GLU A 521 8.94 -4.29 25.91
N ASP A 522 9.21 -3.01 26.11
CA ASP A 522 9.45 -2.42 27.42
C ASP A 522 8.18 -1.95 28.15
N GLY A 523 7.00 -2.31 27.63
CA GLY A 523 5.70 -2.00 28.21
C GLY A 523 5.22 -0.57 27.95
N ARG A 524 5.92 0.21 27.13
CA ARG A 524 5.46 1.54 26.72
C ARG A 524 4.43 1.41 25.59
N LEU A 525 3.38 2.22 25.68
CA LEU A 525 2.38 2.38 24.63
C LEU A 525 2.64 3.69 23.88
N SER A 526 2.84 3.60 22.55
CA SER A 526 2.91 4.75 21.65
C SER A 526 1.61 4.89 20.87
N LEU A 527 1.22 6.13 20.54
CA LEU A 527 0.15 6.42 19.58
C LEU A 527 0.29 7.84 19.01
N PHE A 528 -0.31 8.06 17.85
CA PHE A 528 -0.53 9.40 17.30
C PHE A 528 -1.93 9.89 17.66
N ASP A 529 -2.01 10.95 18.45
CA ASP A 529 -3.24 11.49 19.03
C ASP A 529 -3.71 12.68 18.19
N ASN A 530 -4.70 12.44 17.32
CA ASN A 530 -5.19 13.44 16.36
C ASN A 530 -5.85 14.65 17.04
N GLY A 531 -6.59 14.43 18.14
CA GLY A 531 -7.12 15.53 18.96
C GLY A 531 -8.45 16.10 18.53
N ASN A 532 -9.24 15.38 17.74
CA ASN A 532 -10.48 15.89 17.12
C ASN A 532 -11.53 16.35 18.14
N GLY A 533 -11.54 15.78 19.35
CA GLY A 533 -12.46 16.16 20.41
C GLY A 533 -12.04 17.39 21.23
N ARG A 534 -10.95 18.08 20.86
CA ARG A 534 -10.40 19.23 21.61
C ARG A 534 -10.81 20.57 21.00
N ASP A 535 -10.88 21.60 21.85
CA ASP A 535 -11.16 22.98 21.44
C ASP A 535 -10.16 23.96 22.09
N PRO A 536 -9.27 24.62 21.30
CA PRO A 536 -8.99 24.36 19.89
C PRO A 536 -8.33 22.99 19.67
N PRO A 537 -8.43 22.39 18.46
CA PRO A 537 -7.83 21.10 18.16
C PRO A 537 -6.32 21.21 17.98
N TRP A 538 -5.60 20.19 18.42
CA TRP A 538 -4.16 20.00 18.23
C TRP A 538 -3.81 18.52 18.33
N SER A 539 -2.80 18.12 17.56
CA SER A 539 -2.30 16.74 17.52
C SER A 539 -0.97 16.59 18.24
N ARG A 540 -0.67 15.36 18.68
CA ARG A 540 0.62 15.01 19.28
C ARG A 540 1.01 13.57 18.99
N ALA A 541 2.31 13.30 18.97
CA ALA A 541 2.83 11.97 19.28
C ALA A 541 2.91 11.84 20.80
N VAL A 542 2.47 10.71 21.37
CA VAL A 542 2.46 10.51 22.82
C VAL A 542 2.87 9.10 23.20
N GLU A 543 3.60 9.01 24.31
CA GLU A 543 4.06 7.77 24.93
C GLU A 543 3.52 7.67 26.36
N TYR A 544 2.87 6.56 26.65
CA TYR A 544 2.37 6.20 27.97
C TYR A 544 3.11 5.00 28.55
N GLU A 545 3.38 5.05 29.85
CA GLU A 545 3.62 3.84 30.65
C GLU A 545 2.26 3.37 31.19
N ILE A 546 1.95 2.10 30.95
CA ILE A 546 0.67 1.49 31.28
C ILE A 546 0.85 0.61 32.52
N ASP A 547 0.21 0.97 33.63
CA ASP A 547 0.08 0.10 34.80
C ASP A 547 -1.23 -0.67 34.69
N GLU A 548 -1.20 -1.87 34.11
CA GLU A 548 -2.38 -2.72 33.89
C GLU A 548 -3.03 -3.19 35.20
N LYS A 549 -2.28 -3.22 36.32
CA LYS A 549 -2.83 -3.62 37.63
C LYS A 549 -3.58 -2.50 38.32
N LYS A 550 -3.04 -1.27 38.25
CA LYS A 550 -3.69 -0.09 38.83
C LYS A 550 -4.65 0.60 37.87
N LEU A 551 -4.65 0.21 36.60
CA LEU A 551 -5.37 0.87 35.51
C LEU A 551 -5.03 2.37 35.47
N VAL A 552 -3.73 2.67 35.46
CA VAL A 552 -3.21 4.05 35.37
C VAL A 552 -2.32 4.18 34.14
N ALA A 553 -2.62 5.16 33.29
CA ALA A 553 -1.78 5.53 32.16
C ALA A 553 -0.97 6.80 32.51
N LYS A 554 0.35 6.67 32.56
CA LYS A 554 1.25 7.78 32.88
C LYS A 554 2.00 8.23 31.64
N ARG A 555 1.71 9.45 31.16
CA ARG A 555 2.47 10.04 30.05
C ARG A 555 3.94 10.17 30.44
N LYS A 556 4.82 9.59 29.61
CA LYS A 556 6.28 9.67 29.76
C LYS A 556 6.90 10.68 28.83
N TRP A 557 6.31 10.83 27.65
CA TRP A 557 6.79 11.73 26.64
C TRP A 557 5.65 12.17 25.73
N GLU A 558 5.76 13.37 25.18
CA GLU A 558 4.92 13.82 24.08
C GLU A 558 5.72 14.76 23.18
N TYR A 559 5.29 14.86 21.93
CA TYR A 559 5.72 15.90 21.02
C TYR A 559 4.53 16.53 20.33
N ARG A 560 4.51 17.86 20.39
CA ARG A 560 3.63 18.73 19.63
C ARG A 560 4.52 19.53 18.69
N HIS A 561 4.07 19.70 17.46
CA HIS A 561 4.74 20.60 16.54
C HIS A 561 4.67 22.04 17.10
N ASP A 562 5.69 22.87 16.82
CA ASP A 562 5.70 24.30 17.17
C ASP A 562 5.77 25.14 15.88
N PRO A 563 4.75 25.94 15.53
CA PRO A 563 3.46 26.08 16.23
C PRO A 563 2.61 24.81 16.13
N ASP A 564 1.60 24.66 17.00
CA ASP A 564 0.72 23.49 16.99
C ASP A 564 0.17 23.16 15.59
N ARG A 565 0.15 21.87 15.27
CA ARG A 565 -0.46 21.32 14.07
C ARG A 565 -1.63 20.41 14.46
N TYR A 566 -2.63 20.37 13.58
CA TYR A 566 -3.80 19.53 13.75
C TYR A 566 -4.00 18.65 12.52
N GLY A 567 -3.70 17.36 12.68
CA GLY A 567 -3.99 16.32 11.70
C GLY A 567 -5.34 15.67 11.99
N LEU A 568 -6.36 15.95 11.18
CA LEU A 568 -7.75 15.45 11.36
C LEU A 568 -7.85 13.91 11.39
N ALA A 569 -7.00 13.21 10.64
CA ALA A 569 -7.03 11.76 10.46
C ALA A 569 -5.65 11.27 10.02
N MET A 570 -5.44 9.95 10.06
CA MET A 570 -4.15 9.31 9.74
C MET A 570 -3.09 9.74 10.77
N GLY A 571 -1.81 9.59 10.45
CA GLY A 571 -0.73 9.93 11.36
C GLY A 571 -0.01 8.69 11.88
N GLY A 572 1.22 8.90 12.32
CA GLY A 572 2.06 7.82 12.84
C GLY A 572 3.10 8.33 13.83
N PHE A 573 3.52 7.42 14.70
CA PHE A 573 4.58 7.66 15.66
C PHE A 573 5.41 6.38 15.84
N ASP A 574 6.71 6.48 15.57
CA ASP A 574 7.65 5.37 15.74
C ASP A 574 8.98 5.81 16.35
N TYR A 575 9.75 4.84 16.84
CA TYR A 575 11.08 4.99 17.40
C TYR A 575 12.16 4.67 16.38
N LEU A 576 13.32 5.32 16.52
CA LEU A 576 14.52 5.01 15.74
C LEU A 576 15.63 4.47 16.65
N ASP A 577 16.53 3.68 16.09
CA ASP A 577 17.60 2.99 16.83
C ASP A 577 18.54 3.95 17.60
N ASN A 578 18.70 5.18 17.12
CA ASN A 578 19.51 6.20 17.80
C ASN A 578 18.78 6.89 18.98
N GLY A 579 17.55 6.47 19.29
CA GLY A 579 16.70 7.04 20.33
C GLY A 579 15.92 8.28 19.92
N ASN A 580 15.95 8.65 18.63
CA ASN A 580 15.04 9.65 18.07
C ASN A 580 13.64 9.04 17.86
N MET A 581 12.69 9.91 17.56
CA MET A 581 11.33 9.54 17.22
C MET A 581 10.94 10.14 15.87
N VAL A 582 10.14 9.40 15.11
CA VAL A 582 9.49 9.86 13.89
C VAL A 582 8.04 10.20 14.19
N VAL A 583 7.58 11.35 13.69
CA VAL A 583 6.20 11.80 13.78
C VAL A 583 5.70 12.18 12.40
N ASN A 584 4.62 11.53 11.96
CA ASN A 584 3.86 11.88 10.77
C ASN A 584 2.58 12.61 11.22
N PHE A 585 2.47 13.89 10.87
CA PHE A 585 1.36 14.77 11.29
C PHE A 585 0.18 14.78 10.31
N ALA A 586 -0.01 13.71 9.52
CA ALA A 586 -0.97 13.66 8.42
C ALA A 586 -2.32 14.34 8.73
N GLY A 587 -2.89 15.08 7.76
CA GLY A 587 -4.16 15.78 7.89
C GLY A 587 -4.89 15.96 6.56
N VAL A 588 -6.23 15.91 6.60
CA VAL A 588 -7.11 16.06 5.44
C VAL A 588 -7.44 17.54 5.24
N GLU A 589 -6.92 18.15 4.15
CA GLU A 589 -7.16 19.51 3.63
C GLU A 589 -6.87 20.72 4.58
N PRO A 590 -6.68 21.94 4.04
CA PRO A 590 -5.76 22.31 2.95
C PRO A 590 -4.33 22.58 3.49
N ASP A 591 -4.07 22.36 4.77
CA ASP A 591 -2.77 22.62 5.37
C ASP A 591 -1.77 21.53 4.98
N SER A 592 -0.67 21.91 4.31
CA SER A 592 0.44 20.99 4.02
C SER A 592 1.19 20.66 5.30
N HIS A 593 0.70 19.64 6.01
CA HIS A 593 1.39 19.10 7.18
C HIS A 593 2.67 18.38 6.75
N PRO A 594 3.75 18.46 7.54
CA PRO A 594 4.92 17.64 7.28
C PRO A 594 4.51 16.17 7.40
N PHE A 595 4.78 15.41 6.33
CA PHE A 595 4.50 13.98 6.34
C PHE A 595 5.60 13.22 7.10
N TYR A 596 6.76 13.84 7.34
CA TYR A 596 7.82 13.22 8.14
C TYR A 596 8.51 14.28 8.99
N THR A 597 8.55 14.06 10.31
CA THR A 597 9.30 14.88 11.27
C THR A 597 10.12 13.97 12.16
N GLU A 598 11.44 14.15 12.19
CA GLU A 598 12.33 13.44 13.11
C GLU A 598 12.72 14.37 14.26
N VAL A 599 12.57 13.87 15.49
CA VAL A 599 12.89 14.61 16.70
C VAL A 599 13.75 13.79 17.64
N THR A 600 14.69 14.45 18.31
CA THR A 600 15.43 13.81 19.41
C THR A 600 14.52 13.55 20.61
N ARG A 601 14.95 12.72 21.57
CA ARG A 601 14.22 12.51 22.85
C ARG A 601 13.85 13.80 23.59
N LYS A 602 14.60 14.89 23.38
CA LYS A 602 14.35 16.22 23.96
C LYS A 602 13.33 17.07 23.18
N GLY A 603 12.84 16.58 22.04
CA GLY A 603 11.92 17.30 21.15
C GLY A 603 12.61 18.24 20.15
N GLU A 604 13.95 18.19 20.02
CA GLU A 604 14.66 18.98 18.99
C GLU A 604 14.37 18.39 17.60
N LYS A 605 13.79 19.18 16.68
CA LYS A 605 13.65 18.78 15.26
C LYS A 605 15.01 18.66 14.60
N VAL A 606 15.28 17.51 13.97
CA VAL A 606 16.54 17.22 13.27
C VAL A 606 16.33 16.86 11.79
N LEU A 607 15.09 16.65 11.36
CA LEU A 607 14.69 16.50 9.96
C LEU A 607 13.18 16.76 9.85
N GLU A 608 12.73 17.46 8.81
CA GLU A 608 11.31 17.66 8.55
C GLU A 608 11.08 17.77 7.05
N LEU A 609 10.16 16.98 6.52
CA LEU A 609 9.85 16.88 5.10
C LEU A 609 8.35 17.10 4.84
N SER A 610 8.04 17.74 3.73
CA SER A 610 6.69 17.82 3.16
C SER A 610 6.67 17.22 1.76
N ILE A 611 5.49 16.78 1.30
CA ILE A 611 5.29 16.27 -0.05
C ILE A 611 4.32 17.20 -0.79
N ASN A 612 4.54 17.40 -2.10
CA ASN A 612 3.73 18.24 -2.94
C ASN A 612 3.55 17.63 -4.35
N PRO A 613 2.31 17.40 -4.81
CA PRO A 613 1.06 17.56 -4.06
C PRO A 613 0.83 16.42 -3.07
N GLY A 614 0.02 16.68 -2.04
CA GLY A 614 -0.56 15.63 -1.20
C GLY A 614 0.04 15.51 0.20
N MET A 615 -0.12 14.31 0.74
CA MET A 615 0.21 13.94 2.13
C MET A 615 0.67 12.48 2.18
N ALA A 616 0.83 11.88 3.36
CA ALA A 616 1.05 10.44 3.47
C ALA A 616 0.21 9.87 4.61
N TYR A 617 -0.33 8.65 4.43
CA TYR A 617 -1.10 7.95 5.46
C TYR A 617 -0.27 7.73 6.73
N ARG A 618 0.95 7.22 6.51
CA ARG A 618 2.05 7.05 7.45
C ARG A 618 3.35 7.25 6.68
N ALA A 619 4.40 7.61 7.39
CA ALA A 619 5.76 7.61 6.87
C ALA A 619 6.74 7.31 7.99
N MET A 620 7.57 6.30 7.77
CA MET A 620 8.48 5.77 8.77
C MET A 620 9.87 5.64 8.17
N LYS A 621 10.89 5.55 9.01
CA LYS A 621 12.29 5.46 8.59
C LYS A 621 12.88 4.12 9.00
N TYR A 622 13.53 3.47 8.05
CA TYR A 622 14.06 2.11 8.20
C TYR A 622 15.46 1.99 7.61
N ASP A 623 16.24 1.05 8.14
CA ASP A 623 17.43 0.57 7.45
C ASP A 623 17.00 -0.38 6.33
N TRP A 624 16.94 0.14 5.10
CA TRP A 624 16.52 -0.62 3.92
C TRP A 624 17.61 -0.60 2.87
N TRP A 625 17.81 -1.77 2.25
CA TRP A 625 18.64 -1.90 1.05
C TRP A 625 17.81 -2.51 -0.08
N GLY A 626 18.06 -2.00 -1.29
CA GLY A 626 17.46 -2.48 -2.53
C GLY A 626 18.50 -2.95 -3.55
N ALA A 627 18.16 -4.03 -4.26
CA ALA A 627 18.84 -4.60 -5.40
C ALA A 627 17.80 -4.99 -6.47
N PRO A 628 17.28 -4.02 -7.23
CA PRO A 628 16.20 -4.22 -8.19
C PRO A 628 16.60 -5.20 -9.31
N SER A 629 15.61 -5.92 -9.83
CA SER A 629 15.74 -6.81 -10.99
C SER A 629 15.89 -6.03 -12.33
N SER A 630 15.43 -4.77 -12.34
CA SER A 630 15.51 -3.88 -13.51
C SER A 630 16.94 -3.49 -13.84
N LEU A 631 17.15 -3.06 -15.09
CA LEU A 631 18.43 -2.49 -15.53
C LEU A 631 18.48 -0.98 -15.24
N PRO A 632 19.69 -0.38 -15.18
CA PRO A 632 19.84 1.07 -15.13
C PRO A 632 19.15 1.79 -16.29
N ASP A 633 18.53 2.92 -15.98
CA ASP A 633 17.95 3.82 -16.97
C ASP A 633 19.02 4.76 -17.53
N LEU A 634 18.99 4.96 -18.85
CA LEU A 634 19.88 5.88 -19.57
C LEU A 634 19.04 6.68 -20.56
N VAL A 635 19.06 8.00 -20.40
CA VAL A 635 18.33 8.97 -21.22
C VAL A 635 19.34 9.94 -21.83
N LEU A 636 19.17 10.23 -23.12
CA LEU A 636 19.95 11.25 -23.82
C LEU A 636 19.09 12.50 -24.03
N ASP A 637 19.48 13.62 -23.41
CA ASP A 637 18.98 14.95 -23.76
C ASP A 637 19.77 15.43 -24.98
N ALA A 638 19.22 15.15 -26.17
CA ALA A 638 19.89 15.46 -27.44
C ALA A 638 20.03 16.96 -27.70
N GLU A 639 19.14 17.80 -27.14
CA GLU A 639 19.17 19.26 -27.31
C GLU A 639 20.32 19.88 -26.53
N ARG A 640 20.53 19.39 -25.29
CA ARG A 640 21.62 19.84 -24.42
C ARG A 640 22.91 19.04 -24.61
N ALA A 641 22.84 17.97 -25.39
CA ALA A 641 23.92 17.00 -25.55
C ALA A 641 24.43 16.48 -24.20
N SER A 642 23.52 16.00 -23.36
CA SER A 642 23.84 15.43 -22.06
C SER A 642 23.21 14.05 -21.86
N LEU A 643 23.91 13.16 -21.17
CA LEU A 643 23.36 11.88 -20.69
C LEU A 643 22.83 12.07 -19.27
N HIS A 644 21.72 11.40 -18.97
CA HIS A 644 21.09 11.31 -17.67
C HIS A 644 20.88 9.84 -17.34
N PHE A 645 21.24 9.42 -16.14
CA PHE A 645 21.14 8.01 -15.76
C PHE A 645 20.90 7.83 -14.26
N SER A 646 20.13 6.79 -13.95
CA SER A 646 19.75 6.42 -12.59
C SER A 646 19.49 4.90 -12.53
N TRP A 647 19.27 4.38 -11.33
CA TRP A 647 18.82 3.01 -11.15
C TRP A 647 17.84 2.94 -9.99
N ASN A 648 16.55 2.93 -10.33
CA ASN A 648 15.44 2.98 -9.39
C ASN A 648 15.51 1.82 -8.37
N GLY A 649 15.83 2.14 -7.11
CA GLY A 649 15.95 1.17 -6.00
C GLY A 649 17.34 0.59 -5.74
N ALA A 650 18.34 0.83 -6.60
CA ALA A 650 19.66 0.26 -6.40
C ALA A 650 20.47 1.05 -5.35
N THR A 651 20.58 0.51 -4.14
CA THR A 651 21.26 1.14 -2.98
C THR A 651 22.72 0.70 -2.78
N HIS A 652 23.12 -0.37 -3.46
CA HIS A 652 24.41 -1.03 -3.28
C HIS A 652 25.49 -0.55 -4.28
N ILE A 653 25.20 0.52 -5.02
CA ILE A 653 26.05 1.10 -6.05
C ILE A 653 27.04 2.11 -5.45
N LYS A 654 28.29 2.04 -5.89
CA LYS A 654 29.37 2.93 -5.47
C LYS A 654 29.64 4.03 -6.50
N GLU A 655 29.70 3.64 -7.76
CA GLU A 655 30.05 4.51 -8.88
C GLU A 655 29.46 4.00 -10.19
N TRP A 656 29.42 4.89 -11.16
CA TRP A 656 28.98 4.68 -12.53
C TRP A 656 30.17 4.75 -13.46
N LYS A 657 30.24 3.86 -14.44
CA LYS A 657 31.10 4.00 -15.61
C LYS A 657 30.23 4.34 -16.81
N VAL A 658 30.56 5.43 -17.49
CA VAL A 658 29.81 5.91 -18.66
C VAL A 658 30.66 5.63 -19.89
N TYR A 659 30.07 4.96 -20.87
CA TYR A 659 30.73 4.58 -22.11
C TYR A 659 30.08 5.23 -23.32
N GLY A 660 30.86 5.47 -24.38
CA GLY A 660 30.34 5.89 -25.67
C GLY A 660 31.24 5.45 -26.82
N GLY A 661 30.65 5.17 -27.97
CA GLY A 661 31.39 4.74 -29.15
C GLY A 661 30.51 4.57 -30.39
N VAL A 662 31.13 4.25 -31.52
CA VAL A 662 30.41 4.01 -32.79
C VAL A 662 29.95 2.55 -32.94
N ASP A 663 30.35 1.68 -32.01
CA ASP A 663 30.05 0.26 -31.98
C ASP A 663 29.42 -0.09 -30.61
N PRO A 664 28.23 -0.68 -30.54
CA PRO A 664 27.57 -0.99 -29.27
C PRO A 664 28.31 -2.07 -28.45
N ASP A 665 29.12 -2.89 -29.11
CA ASP A 665 29.89 -3.95 -28.47
C ASP A 665 31.31 -3.52 -28.07
N ASP A 666 31.79 -2.38 -28.59
CA ASP A 666 33.13 -1.83 -28.37
C ASP A 666 33.07 -0.31 -28.19
N MET A 667 32.93 0.13 -26.93
CA MET A 667 32.79 1.54 -26.55
C MET A 667 33.95 2.01 -25.67
N ASP A 668 34.31 3.28 -25.82
CA ASP A 668 35.30 3.94 -24.96
C ASP A 668 34.69 4.31 -23.61
N LEU A 669 35.47 4.18 -22.54
CA LEU A 669 35.13 4.77 -21.24
C LEU A 669 35.23 6.29 -21.34
N ILE A 670 34.11 6.99 -21.13
CA ILE A 670 34.04 8.45 -21.11
C ILE A 670 34.43 8.98 -19.73
N ASP A 671 33.78 8.48 -18.67
CA ASP A 671 33.99 8.95 -17.31
C ASP A 671 33.62 7.90 -16.25
N THR A 672 34.10 8.09 -15.02
CA THR A 672 33.72 7.33 -13.82
C THR A 672 33.19 8.29 -12.74
N ILE A 673 31.91 8.15 -12.38
CA ILE A 673 31.18 9.10 -11.55
C ILE A 673 30.71 8.42 -10.26
N ALA A 674 31.09 8.95 -9.09
CA ALA A 674 30.64 8.41 -7.80
C ALA A 674 29.11 8.55 -7.61
N LYS A 675 28.44 7.49 -7.13
CA LYS A 675 27.01 7.51 -6.80
C LYS A 675 26.79 8.35 -5.53
N LYS A 676 26.15 9.51 -5.71
CA LYS A 676 25.84 10.47 -4.63
C LYS A 676 24.38 10.89 -4.56
N HIS A 677 23.70 10.89 -5.71
CA HIS A 677 22.32 11.32 -5.89
C HIS A 677 21.49 10.22 -6.55
N PHE A 678 20.16 10.36 -6.60
CA PHE A 678 19.30 9.46 -7.38
C PHE A 678 19.72 9.36 -8.85
N GLU A 679 19.75 10.50 -9.54
CA GLU A 679 20.15 10.65 -10.94
C GLU A 679 21.49 11.38 -11.05
N HIS A 680 22.29 10.96 -12.02
CA HIS A 680 23.53 11.64 -12.43
C HIS A 680 23.43 12.05 -13.89
N SER A 681 24.20 13.08 -14.25
CA SER A 681 24.28 13.55 -15.63
C SER A 681 25.72 13.78 -16.09
N LEU A 682 25.96 13.62 -17.38
CA LEU A 682 27.24 13.89 -18.03
C LEU A 682 27.03 14.75 -19.28
N GLU A 683 27.64 15.93 -19.31
CA GLU A 683 27.63 16.83 -20.48
C GLU A 683 28.58 16.28 -21.57
N LEU A 684 28.11 16.23 -22.81
CA LEU A 684 28.84 15.66 -23.95
C LEU A 684 29.16 16.68 -25.05
N ALA A 685 28.55 17.88 -25.02
CA ALA A 685 28.60 18.86 -26.12
C ALA A 685 30.01 19.10 -26.68
N ASP A 686 31.01 19.24 -25.81
CA ASP A 686 32.41 19.55 -26.15
C ASP A 686 33.31 18.30 -26.17
N THR A 687 32.74 17.10 -26.24
CA THR A 687 33.48 15.83 -26.23
C THR A 687 33.46 15.15 -27.59
N ARG A 688 34.41 14.23 -27.84
CA ARG A 688 34.40 13.37 -29.04
C ARG A 688 33.19 12.43 -29.11
N HIS A 689 32.50 12.25 -27.98
CA HIS A 689 31.28 11.45 -27.86
C HIS A 689 30.04 12.34 -27.86
N SER A 690 30.09 13.56 -28.42
CA SER A 690 28.92 14.41 -28.55
C SER A 690 27.87 13.73 -29.46
N PRO A 691 26.58 13.70 -29.10
CA PRO A 691 25.52 13.21 -29.98
C PRO A 691 25.28 14.15 -31.16
N ILE A 692 25.68 15.42 -31.06
CA ILE A 692 25.45 16.43 -32.09
C ILE A 692 26.21 16.01 -33.34
N ASN A 693 25.46 15.81 -34.43
CA ASN A 693 26.02 15.43 -35.75
C ASN A 693 26.86 14.14 -35.73
N SER A 694 26.67 13.27 -34.73
CA SER A 694 27.40 12.01 -34.63
C SER A 694 26.48 10.88 -34.19
N CYS A 695 26.64 9.74 -34.83
CA CYS A 695 26.02 8.48 -34.48
C CYS A 695 26.90 7.81 -33.42
N VAL A 696 26.41 7.83 -32.18
CA VAL A 696 27.13 7.35 -31.02
C VAL A 696 26.16 6.49 -30.22
N TYR A 697 26.63 5.31 -29.84
CA TYR A 697 26.01 4.46 -28.84
C TYR A 697 26.55 4.84 -27.47
N TYR A 698 25.69 4.87 -26.47
CA TYR A 698 26.05 5.11 -25.08
C TYR A 698 25.62 3.93 -24.21
N ARG A 699 26.35 3.71 -23.12
CA ARG A 699 25.99 2.73 -22.11
C ARG A 699 26.47 3.19 -20.75
N VAL A 700 25.71 2.90 -19.71
CA VAL A 700 26.16 3.07 -18.33
C VAL A 700 26.27 1.72 -17.65
N GLU A 701 27.30 1.57 -16.81
CA GLU A 701 27.54 0.39 -15.99
C GLU A 701 27.66 0.82 -14.54
N ALA A 702 26.84 0.22 -13.68
CA ALA A 702 26.86 0.44 -12.24
C ALA A 702 27.86 -0.51 -11.56
N VAL A 703 28.80 0.07 -10.80
CA VAL A 703 29.80 -0.67 -10.04
C VAL A 703 29.37 -0.75 -8.59
N THR A 704 29.30 -1.96 -8.06
CA THR A 704 28.86 -2.21 -6.68
C THR A 704 29.94 -1.84 -5.66
N LYS A 705 29.52 -1.66 -4.39
CA LYS A 705 30.44 -1.44 -3.25
C LYS A 705 31.51 -2.54 -3.09
N HIS A 706 31.26 -3.76 -3.58
CA HIS A 706 32.23 -4.87 -3.60
C HIS A 706 33.08 -4.94 -4.87
N HIS A 707 33.09 -3.90 -5.70
CA HIS A 707 33.84 -3.83 -6.96
C HIS A 707 33.51 -4.95 -7.96
N LYS A 708 32.33 -5.57 -7.84
CA LYS A 708 31.83 -6.52 -8.83
C LYS A 708 30.97 -5.80 -9.86
N THR A 709 31.20 -6.12 -11.13
CA THR A 709 30.32 -5.76 -12.24
C THR A 709 29.77 -7.01 -12.92
N SER A 710 28.56 -6.90 -13.45
CA SER A 710 27.81 -7.95 -14.14
C SER A 710 27.11 -7.34 -15.35
N LYS A 711 26.82 -8.13 -16.39
CA LYS A 711 25.99 -7.67 -17.53
C LYS A 711 24.63 -7.13 -17.07
N SER A 712 24.08 -7.65 -15.98
CA SER A 712 22.84 -7.17 -15.35
C SER A 712 22.96 -5.78 -14.70
N HIS A 713 24.16 -5.22 -14.60
CA HIS A 713 24.39 -3.87 -14.04
C HIS A 713 24.65 -2.83 -15.14
N SER A 714 24.46 -3.19 -16.40
CA SER A 714 24.62 -2.29 -17.54
C SER A 714 23.27 -1.94 -18.14
N SER A 715 23.07 -0.68 -18.51
CA SER A 715 21.95 -0.30 -19.35
C SER A 715 22.04 -1.00 -20.71
N PRO A 716 20.91 -1.21 -21.41
CA PRO A 716 20.95 -1.45 -22.84
C PRO A 716 21.74 -0.32 -23.56
N PRO A 717 22.45 -0.62 -24.67
CA PRO A 717 23.07 0.43 -25.48
C PRO A 717 22.01 1.41 -26.01
N LEU A 718 22.18 2.69 -25.71
CA LEU A 718 21.32 3.77 -26.19
C LEU A 718 21.94 4.40 -27.44
N LEU A 719 21.23 4.39 -28.56
CA LEU A 719 21.68 5.00 -29.80
C LEU A 719 21.25 6.47 -29.88
N SER A 720 22.15 7.37 -30.29
CA SER A 720 21.77 8.77 -30.52
C SER A 720 20.72 8.89 -31.63
N PRO A 721 19.67 9.72 -31.46
CA PRO A 721 18.65 9.95 -32.49
C PRO A 721 19.23 10.61 -33.76
N TRP A 722 20.45 11.15 -33.67
CA TRP A 722 21.20 11.68 -34.80
C TRP A 722 21.67 10.61 -35.79
N CYS A 723 21.60 9.33 -35.43
CA CYS A 723 21.84 8.21 -36.35
C CYS A 723 20.75 8.04 -37.41
N SER A 724 19.53 8.52 -37.17
CA SER A 724 18.42 8.43 -38.13
C SER A 724 18.19 9.72 -38.93
N SER A 725 19.03 10.76 -38.73
CA SER A 725 18.92 12.09 -39.36
C SER A 725 20.24 12.55 -40.02
N MET A 726 20.32 13.83 -40.45
CA MET A 726 21.47 14.50 -41.05
C MET A 726 22.80 14.30 -40.27
N GLY A 727 22.75 13.93 -38.98
CA GLY A 727 23.92 13.54 -38.18
C GLY A 727 24.65 12.29 -38.68
N ALA A 728 23.95 11.32 -39.30
CA ALA A 728 24.57 10.18 -39.97
C ALA A 728 25.33 10.57 -41.26
N MET A 729 25.03 11.75 -41.84
CA MET A 729 25.82 12.31 -42.94
C MET A 729 27.07 13.07 -42.45
N CYS A 730 27.13 13.36 -41.15
CA CYS A 730 28.25 13.99 -40.46
C CYS A 730 29.15 12.97 -39.72
N THR A 731 28.79 11.68 -39.70
CA THR A 731 29.58 10.63 -39.04
C THR A 731 30.79 10.17 -39.83
N SER A 732 31.83 9.88 -39.05
CA SER A 732 33.21 9.58 -39.39
C SER A 732 33.44 8.85 -40.72
N HIS A 733 34.21 9.48 -41.62
CA HIS A 733 35.36 8.76 -42.15
C HIS A 733 36.19 8.31 -40.94
N SER A 734 36.71 7.09 -40.94
CA SER A 734 37.79 6.67 -40.04
C SER A 734 39.07 7.51 -40.18
N ASP A 735 39.07 8.53 -41.05
CA ASP A 735 40.15 9.46 -41.33
C ASP A 735 39.62 10.88 -41.62
N ASP A 736 40.06 11.84 -40.81
CA ASP A 736 39.74 13.27 -40.93
C ASP A 736 40.24 13.93 -42.23
N SER A 737 41.06 13.24 -43.02
CA SER A 737 41.65 13.73 -44.29
C SER A 737 40.65 14.05 -45.41
N HIS A 738 39.42 13.54 -45.32
CA HIS A 738 38.41 13.66 -46.39
C HIS A 738 37.37 14.78 -46.15
N ARG A 739 37.49 15.53 -45.06
CA ARG A 739 36.57 16.63 -44.76
C ARG A 739 36.76 17.76 -45.78
N GLN A 740 35.68 18.17 -46.44
CA GLN A 740 35.66 19.35 -47.31
C GLN A 740 35.21 20.56 -46.51
N ASP A 741 36.03 21.62 -46.51
CA ASP A 741 35.70 22.85 -45.80
C ASP A 741 34.36 23.43 -46.27
N CYS A 742 33.52 23.79 -45.31
CA CYS A 742 32.19 24.35 -45.54
C CYS A 742 32.11 25.84 -45.16
N ALA A 743 33.19 26.36 -44.60
CA ALA A 743 33.32 27.73 -44.13
C ALA A 743 34.67 28.34 -44.55
N SER A 744 35.14 28.01 -45.76
CA SER A 744 36.45 28.40 -46.31
C SER A 744 36.71 29.92 -46.27
N ASP A 745 35.65 30.71 -46.23
CA ASP A 745 35.70 32.17 -46.31
C ASP A 745 35.61 32.84 -44.92
N THR A 746 35.52 32.05 -43.85
CA THR A 746 35.32 32.51 -42.46
C THR A 746 36.34 31.86 -41.52
N PRO A 747 37.51 32.49 -41.32
CA PRO A 747 38.45 32.07 -40.29
C PRO A 747 37.76 32.14 -38.92
N PHE A 748 37.88 31.07 -38.12
CA PHE A 748 37.27 30.97 -36.77
C PHE A 748 35.74 30.87 -36.73
N VAL A 749 35.14 30.20 -37.73
CA VAL A 749 33.71 29.85 -37.70
C VAL A 749 33.34 29.14 -36.38
N THR A 750 32.36 29.68 -35.66
CA THR A 750 31.83 29.02 -34.46
C THR A 750 30.98 27.82 -34.85
N GLN A 751 30.77 26.90 -33.92
CA GLN A 751 29.85 25.77 -34.13
C GLN A 751 28.47 26.24 -34.61
N GLN A 752 27.91 27.26 -33.98
CA GLN A 752 26.62 27.81 -34.35
C GLN A 752 26.60 28.43 -35.75
N GLN A 753 27.67 29.14 -36.14
CA GLN A 753 27.79 29.73 -37.48
C GLN A 753 27.96 28.65 -38.54
N CYS A 754 28.73 27.60 -38.26
CA CYS A 754 28.87 26.46 -39.15
C CYS A 754 27.53 25.76 -39.40
N HIS A 755 26.73 25.58 -38.34
CA HIS A 755 25.41 24.99 -38.46
C HIS A 755 24.43 25.85 -39.27
N GLN A 756 24.51 27.18 -39.16
CA GLN A 756 23.70 28.10 -39.98
C GLN A 756 24.00 27.99 -41.48
N LEU A 757 25.20 27.52 -41.85
CA LEU A 757 25.60 27.26 -43.22
C LEU A 757 25.13 25.90 -43.74
N GLY A 758 24.39 25.10 -42.93
CA GLY A 758 23.97 23.75 -43.29
C GLY A 758 25.11 22.72 -43.27
N CYS A 759 26.17 23.01 -42.51
CA CYS A 759 27.41 22.24 -42.47
C CYS A 759 27.54 21.40 -41.18
N CYS A 760 28.39 20.38 -41.23
CA CYS A 760 28.80 19.61 -40.05
C CYS A 760 29.94 20.32 -39.31
N PHE A 761 29.90 20.33 -37.97
CA PHE A 761 30.98 20.87 -37.14
C PHE A 761 31.57 19.77 -36.24
N ARG A 762 32.88 19.50 -36.34
CA ARG A 762 33.60 18.53 -35.48
C ARG A 762 35.06 18.96 -35.24
N PRO A 763 35.54 19.05 -33.99
CA PRO A 763 36.97 19.21 -33.71
C PRO A 763 37.78 17.96 -34.12
N PRO A 764 39.05 18.07 -34.53
CA PRO A 764 39.92 16.91 -34.74
C PRO A 764 40.20 16.16 -33.43
N ASP A 765 40.33 14.85 -33.50
CA ASP A 765 40.55 13.93 -32.39
C ASP A 765 41.99 13.99 -31.85
N GLY A 766 42.30 15.01 -31.06
CA GLY A 766 43.57 15.10 -30.32
C GLY A 766 44.84 15.20 -31.19
N SER A 767 44.72 15.24 -32.51
CA SER A 767 45.84 15.48 -33.42
C SER A 767 45.89 16.95 -33.82
N THR A 768 47.05 17.58 -33.59
CA THR A 768 47.39 18.95 -34.00
C THR A 768 47.55 19.09 -35.52
N LYS A 769 46.65 18.50 -36.33
CA LYS A 769 46.64 18.69 -37.78
C LYS A 769 46.08 20.09 -38.07
N ARG A 770 46.96 21.01 -38.46
CA ARG A 770 46.63 22.43 -38.72
C ARG A 770 45.65 22.67 -39.87
N ASP A 771 45.41 21.67 -40.72
CA ASP A 771 44.70 21.84 -41.99
C ASP A 771 43.42 20.98 -42.10
N VAL A 772 42.85 20.52 -40.98
CA VAL A 772 41.57 19.77 -40.98
C VAL A 772 40.42 20.74 -40.66
N PRO A 773 39.46 20.96 -41.58
CA PRO A 773 38.32 21.85 -41.33
C PRO A 773 37.45 21.37 -40.17
N TRP A 774 37.21 22.27 -39.22
CA TRP A 774 36.28 22.03 -38.12
C TRP A 774 34.83 22.09 -38.61
N CYS A 775 34.56 23.03 -39.52
CA CYS A 775 33.31 23.12 -40.25
C CYS A 775 33.46 22.49 -41.64
N PHE A 776 32.70 21.43 -41.93
CA PHE A 776 32.83 20.66 -43.15
C PHE A 776 31.47 20.25 -43.72
N ARG A 777 31.44 19.95 -45.01
CA ARG A 777 30.19 19.64 -45.71
C ARG A 777 29.64 18.28 -45.24
N PRO A 778 28.32 18.14 -44.99
CA PRO A 778 27.70 16.83 -44.80
C PRO A 778 27.87 15.98 -46.06
N ARG A 779 27.94 14.65 -45.88
CA ARG A 779 27.86 13.72 -47.00
C ARG A 779 26.56 13.93 -47.77
N THR A 780 26.61 13.84 -49.09
CA THR A 780 25.41 13.87 -49.91
C THR A 780 24.98 12.44 -50.26
N SER A 781 23.67 12.20 -50.35
CA SER A 781 23.13 10.91 -50.78
C SER A 781 23.52 10.54 -52.22
N ASP A 782 23.97 11.51 -53.01
CA ASP A 782 24.34 11.37 -54.42
C ASP A 782 25.81 10.97 -54.65
N ASP A 783 26.62 10.83 -53.58
CA ASP A 783 28.04 10.47 -53.69
C ASP A 783 28.29 8.99 -54.09
N GLY A 784 27.24 8.25 -54.48
CA GLY A 784 27.34 6.90 -55.02
C GLY A 784 27.73 5.81 -54.01
N ARG A 785 27.50 6.03 -52.71
CA ARG A 785 27.94 5.12 -51.63
C ARG A 785 26.84 4.70 -50.66
N CYS A 786 25.57 4.74 -51.07
CA CYS A 786 24.55 4.01 -50.34
C CYS A 786 24.82 2.50 -50.54
N GLY A 787 25.26 1.81 -49.48
CA GLY A 787 25.44 0.36 -49.50
C GLY A 787 24.12 -0.34 -49.82
N SER A 788 24.18 -1.56 -50.38
CA SER A 788 23.03 -2.43 -50.63
C SER A 788 23.22 -3.76 -49.92
N GLY A 789 22.18 -4.28 -49.26
CA GLY A 789 22.27 -5.56 -48.54
C GLY A 789 21.08 -5.88 -47.64
N LYS A 790 21.01 -7.14 -47.19
CA LYS A 790 20.00 -7.61 -46.22
C LYS A 790 20.31 -7.07 -44.82
N GLY A 791 19.27 -6.61 -44.11
CA GLY A 791 19.39 -6.04 -42.76
C GLY A 791 19.34 -4.50 -42.70
N GLN A 792 19.04 -3.84 -43.82
CA GLN A 792 18.70 -2.42 -43.89
C GLN A 792 17.32 -2.18 -43.25
N VAL A 793 17.20 -1.10 -42.48
CA VAL A 793 15.94 -0.71 -41.83
C VAL A 793 15.20 0.25 -42.74
N ASP A 794 13.93 -0.06 -43.02
CA ASP A 794 13.07 0.76 -43.86
C ASP A 794 12.92 2.17 -43.28
N ALA A 795 13.24 3.17 -44.08
CA ALA A 795 13.12 4.59 -43.71
C ALA A 795 11.97 5.28 -44.46
N GLY A 796 11.21 4.54 -45.27
CA GLY A 796 10.12 5.06 -46.07
C GLY A 796 8.80 4.36 -45.78
N TRP A 797 7.90 4.47 -46.75
CA TRP A 797 6.61 3.77 -46.78
C TRP A 797 6.39 3.20 -48.18
N ASP A 798 5.45 2.26 -48.30
CA ASP A 798 5.15 1.62 -49.57
C ASP A 798 4.74 2.65 -50.64
N GLY A 799 5.48 2.72 -51.75
CA GLY A 799 5.29 3.69 -52.83
C GLY A 799 6.02 5.04 -52.69
N ILE A 800 6.84 5.25 -51.65
CA ILE A 800 7.69 6.45 -51.51
C ILE A 800 8.58 6.64 -52.75
N GLN A 801 8.67 7.89 -53.23
CA GLN A 801 9.48 8.21 -54.41
C GLN A 801 10.93 8.49 -54.03
N LYS A 802 11.87 8.19 -54.94
CA LYS A 802 13.31 8.44 -54.73
C LYS A 802 13.61 9.83 -54.18
N ASN A 803 13.07 10.87 -54.81
CA ASN A 803 13.37 12.25 -54.40
C ASN A 803 12.79 12.59 -53.02
N GLU A 804 11.70 11.94 -52.64
CA GLU A 804 11.05 12.12 -51.34
C GLU A 804 11.87 11.41 -50.24
N CYS A 805 12.33 10.18 -50.52
CA CYS A 805 13.26 9.44 -49.68
C CYS A 805 14.61 10.16 -49.48
N LEU A 806 15.18 10.72 -50.55
CA LEU A 806 16.42 11.49 -50.46
C LEU A 806 16.21 12.84 -49.75
N GLY A 807 15.04 13.46 -49.94
CA GLY A 807 14.67 14.74 -49.29
C GLY A 807 14.55 14.66 -47.77
N GLN A 808 14.27 13.48 -47.22
CA GLN A 808 14.26 13.20 -45.77
C GLN A 808 15.63 12.74 -45.22
N GLY A 809 16.69 12.77 -46.05
CA GLY A 809 18.05 12.41 -45.63
C GLY A 809 18.29 10.90 -45.51
N ALA A 810 17.43 10.07 -46.10
CA ALA A 810 17.60 8.62 -46.18
C ALA A 810 18.37 8.22 -47.46
N CYS A 811 18.77 6.95 -47.54
CA CYS A 811 19.41 6.38 -48.72
C CYS A 811 18.39 5.68 -49.61
N TRP A 812 18.62 5.76 -50.93
CA TRP A 812 17.80 5.10 -51.93
C TRP A 812 18.61 4.09 -52.74
N HIS A 813 18.13 2.84 -52.79
CA HIS A 813 18.69 1.81 -53.67
C HIS A 813 17.59 0.85 -54.14
N GLU A 814 17.27 0.90 -55.43
CA GLU A 814 16.33 -0.03 -56.05
C GLU A 814 16.91 -1.45 -56.09
N THR A 815 16.15 -2.41 -55.56
CA THR A 815 16.55 -3.82 -55.53
C THR A 815 15.36 -4.73 -55.84
N GLY A 816 15.63 -5.83 -56.54
CA GLY A 816 14.65 -6.89 -56.82
C GLY A 816 14.57 -7.94 -55.71
N GLU A 817 15.36 -7.82 -54.63
CA GLU A 817 15.32 -8.76 -53.52
C GLU A 817 14.09 -8.52 -52.62
N ALA A 818 13.27 -9.56 -52.45
CA ALA A 818 12.09 -9.49 -51.59
C ALA A 818 12.49 -9.25 -50.11
N GLY A 819 11.88 -8.25 -49.49
CA GLY A 819 12.11 -7.89 -48.08
C GLY A 819 13.25 -6.90 -47.85
N VAL A 820 13.85 -6.33 -48.91
CA VAL A 820 14.84 -5.24 -48.79
C VAL A 820 14.18 -3.91 -49.19
N PRO A 821 14.11 -2.91 -48.29
CA PRO A 821 13.46 -1.64 -48.57
C PRO A 821 14.26 -0.78 -49.55
N TRP A 822 13.60 -0.11 -50.49
CA TRP A 822 14.25 0.79 -51.45
C TRP A 822 14.70 2.10 -50.81
N CYS A 823 13.95 2.57 -49.81
CA CYS A 823 14.29 3.69 -48.97
C CYS A 823 14.71 3.19 -47.59
N PHE A 824 15.94 3.46 -47.16
CA PHE A 824 16.46 2.94 -45.90
C PHE A 824 17.34 3.96 -45.20
N HIS A 825 17.52 3.80 -43.89
CA HIS A 825 18.24 4.79 -43.11
C HIS A 825 19.70 4.92 -43.58
N ALA A 826 20.17 6.16 -43.77
CA ALA A 826 21.53 6.41 -44.27
C ALA A 826 22.63 5.81 -43.36
N ALA A 827 22.38 5.63 -42.06
CA ALA A 827 23.29 4.97 -41.13
C ALA A 827 23.58 3.49 -41.47
N ASP A 828 22.68 2.78 -42.15
CA ASP A 828 22.89 1.36 -42.52
C ASP A 828 23.98 1.18 -43.58
N THR A 829 24.33 2.26 -44.28
CA THR A 829 25.44 2.28 -45.24
C THR A 829 26.82 2.30 -44.56
N CYS A 830 26.88 2.72 -43.30
CA CYS A 830 28.13 2.80 -42.54
C CYS A 830 28.57 1.44 -41.95
N LYS A 831 27.64 0.48 -41.77
CA LYS A 831 27.97 -0.88 -41.30
C LYS A 831 28.75 -1.72 -42.33
N HIS A 832 28.55 -1.48 -43.62
CA HIS A 832 29.07 -2.33 -44.70
C HIS A 832 30.53 -2.04 -45.13
N MET A 833 31.22 -1.08 -44.52
CA MET A 833 32.61 -0.76 -44.89
C MET A 833 33.71 -1.44 -44.05
N LYS A 834 33.36 -2.16 -42.95
CA LYS A 834 34.36 -2.90 -42.14
C LYS A 834 34.92 -4.16 -42.83
N ASP A 835 34.31 -4.65 -43.92
CA ASP A 835 34.66 -5.96 -44.51
C ASP A 835 35.58 -5.95 -45.75
N LYS A 836 36.10 -4.81 -46.19
CA LYS A 836 37.07 -4.77 -47.32
C LYS A 836 38.53 -4.65 -46.87
N GLY A 837 38.84 -5.27 -45.73
CA GLY A 837 40.19 -5.42 -45.19
C GLY A 837 40.63 -6.87 -45.09
N ASN A 838 41.24 -7.37 -46.17
CA ASN A 838 42.27 -8.42 -46.17
C ASN A 838 41.84 -9.90 -46.13
N LYS A 839 41.87 -10.57 -47.29
CA LYS A 839 42.65 -11.81 -47.59
C LYS A 839 42.18 -12.48 -48.90
N ARG A 840 43.08 -12.54 -49.91
CA ARG A 840 43.59 -13.83 -50.43
C ARG A 840 44.80 -13.63 -51.34
N LEU A 841 45.84 -14.41 -51.03
CA LEU A 841 47.11 -14.60 -51.73
C LEU A 841 46.94 -15.44 -53.03
N VAL A 842 47.95 -15.30 -53.90
CA VAL A 842 48.67 -16.32 -54.74
C VAL A 842 48.54 -16.22 -56.28
N SER A 843 49.73 -16.13 -56.92
CA SER A 843 50.19 -16.42 -58.31
C SER A 843 49.59 -15.61 -59.48
N GLU A 844 50.34 -15.14 -60.48
CA GLU A 844 51.68 -15.48 -61.02
C GLU A 844 52.73 -14.36 -60.92
#